data_AF-A0A937UJA7-F1
#
_entry.id   AF-A0A937UJA7-F1
#
_cell.length_a   1.000
_cell.length_b   1.000
_cell.length_c   1.000
_cell.angle_alpha   90.00
_cell.angle_beta   90.00
_cell.angle_gamma   90.00
#
_symmetry.space_group_name_H-M   'P 1'
#
loop_
_entity.id
_entity.type
_entity.pdbx_description
1 polymer ?
#
loop_
_entity_poly.entity_id
_entity_poly.type
_entity_poly.pdbx_seq_one_letter_code
_entity_poly.pdbx_strand_id
1 'polypeptide(L)'
;LARTAALQKQMDGLLARIGSDASALAGLLSLRDAVTTAGREILLANPVLDFQKLLLIRGGPGFSSNWGGMNRLGNELVVLSPVRPDGEIKTIHKAGGIGDSKLSFDGKRVLFSDGRRIQEINVDGTGLRHISPELEEHVYHYDPCYLPNGKIVFVSTACEQAVPCTGGWHVGNLHVMDADGRNERRLTYDQDHDWNPSVLNSGRVIYTRWEYTDTPHYFSRLLFHMNPDGTEQMEYYGSGSYWPNAMYWAKPIPGHPTKTVCVVSGHHGVARMGELIILDPARGRHEADGVVQRIPGRGRKVEPVIVDGLVMDEWPRFATPYPLAEPGTHRGAGKYFLAAVKMTPHSPWGLYLVDVFDNMTPLLMGGYSNPIPLRPRPRPPVIPSKVDLARKDAVVYMVDVYEGAGIKGFPRGTVKALRIGSHHYRYGGNGDTRAASYEGGWDVKTILGTVPVHADGSAYFRIPANTPIFLQPLDAEGKAQQTMRSWFVGMPGEVVSCVGCHEQQNSVPPNSLPLAALRDPAAITPWHGPARGFSFDREVQPVLDRRCAGCHDGQPRKDGRQLPDFRAKRRHKDFKGNYSPAYMALHPFVRRAGYEADYHMPAPAEWGAETGVLVQMLKKGHHNVRLTAEEWGRLYAWIDFNVPYAANWGESHRPPDPEQVARRVKYKKLLANIDDRDEEPLPLPPVAKFEAPAPESARPAPAKLDGWPLAAEQAQAAQKDAGSPRELVLKLSGDVTMNCALIPAGRFVMGDVAGFPDEYPEAVVAIGRPFYLGQFEVTNDQYALYDSKHDSAYMDARGKDRFTRGYPVNEPKQPVIRVSWHQAMAFCKWLSRRSGHDCTLPTEAEWEHACRAGTATPWAFGSGKSRPNNAANFSDGSLSSWNWGRVEPNYHDGARFSIPGGRYKPNAWGLHDMHGNVAEWTRSVYRPYPYSAATEDGAPARGGLRVVRGGSWNDTLRFGRSASRWRYPAHQPVYNVGFRVLVRPSRVVRR
;
A
#
# COMPACT_ATOMS: atom_id res chain seq x y z
N LEU A 1 -44.94 28.82 5.70
CA LEU A 1 -44.55 29.92 4.78
C LEU A 1 -45.10 31.28 5.22
N ALA A 2 -46.42 31.47 5.38
CA ALA A 2 -46.96 32.75 5.89
C ALA A 2 -46.43 33.10 7.30
N ARG A 3 -46.43 32.12 8.22
CA ARG A 3 -45.83 32.26 9.57
C ARG A 3 -44.35 32.64 9.52
N THR A 4 -43.55 32.02 8.65
CA THR A 4 -42.11 32.33 8.51
C THR A 4 -41.87 33.71 7.91
N ALA A 5 -42.69 34.16 6.96
CA ALA A 5 -42.62 35.52 6.43
C ALA A 5 -42.95 36.57 7.50
N ALA A 6 -43.93 36.28 8.37
CA ALA A 6 -44.26 37.15 9.51
C ALA A 6 -43.12 37.22 10.53
N LEU A 7 -42.51 36.07 10.87
CA LEU A 7 -41.35 36.00 11.76
C LEU A 7 -40.14 36.75 11.18
N GLN A 8 -39.88 36.64 9.87
CA GLN A 8 -38.82 37.39 9.19
C GLN A 8 -39.05 38.91 9.31
N LYS A 9 -40.27 39.38 9.02
CA LYS A 9 -40.62 40.81 9.15
C LYS A 9 -40.44 41.33 10.59
N GLN A 10 -40.80 40.53 11.58
CA GLN A 10 -40.58 40.86 12.99
C GLN A 10 -39.07 40.92 13.34
N MET A 11 -38.29 39.97 12.82
CA MET A 11 -36.85 39.91 12.99
C MET A 11 -36.16 41.12 12.36
N ASP A 12 -36.50 41.48 11.12
CA ASP A 12 -35.96 42.64 10.41
C ASP A 12 -36.23 43.95 11.16
N GLY A 13 -37.45 44.10 11.71
CA GLY A 13 -37.83 45.27 12.51
C GLY A 13 -37.12 45.38 13.86
N LEU A 14 -36.67 44.26 14.44
CA LEU A 14 -35.86 44.27 15.67
C LEU A 14 -34.37 44.47 15.36
N LEU A 15 -33.85 43.87 14.29
CA LEU A 15 -32.47 44.08 13.83
C LEU A 15 -32.20 45.55 13.50
N ALA A 16 -33.16 46.24 12.88
CA ALA A 16 -33.05 47.67 12.59
C ALA A 16 -32.89 48.57 13.84
N ARG A 17 -33.23 48.07 15.03
CA ARG A 17 -33.23 48.82 16.30
C ARG A 17 -32.21 48.30 17.33
N ILE A 18 -31.43 47.27 16.97
CA ILE A 18 -30.58 46.54 17.92
C ILE A 18 -29.47 47.40 18.55
N GLY A 19 -29.01 48.44 17.85
CA GLY A 19 -28.00 49.38 18.36
C GLY A 19 -28.56 50.48 19.28
N SER A 20 -29.88 50.67 19.32
CA SER A 20 -30.54 51.77 20.03
C SER A 20 -31.55 51.34 21.09
N ASP A 21 -31.92 50.05 21.14
CA ASP A 21 -32.95 49.51 22.03
C ASP A 21 -32.51 48.14 22.61
N ALA A 22 -32.16 48.11 23.89
CA ALA A 22 -31.74 46.90 24.58
C ALA A 22 -32.84 45.81 24.62
N SER A 23 -34.13 46.19 24.52
CA SER A 23 -35.24 45.24 24.46
C SER A 23 -35.32 44.50 23.12
N ALA A 24 -34.73 45.06 22.06
CA ALA A 24 -34.70 44.43 20.73
C ALA A 24 -33.90 43.11 20.74
N LEU A 25 -32.82 43.04 21.55
CA LEU A 25 -32.04 41.81 21.72
C LEU A 25 -32.85 40.70 22.40
N ALA A 26 -33.59 41.02 23.47
CA ALA A 26 -34.48 40.07 24.13
C ALA A 26 -35.61 39.59 23.19
N GLY A 27 -36.16 40.50 22.38
CA GLY A 27 -37.15 40.16 21.34
C GLY A 27 -36.59 39.23 20.26
N LEU A 28 -35.34 39.44 19.83
CA LEU A 28 -34.66 38.56 18.87
C LEU A 28 -34.41 37.16 19.45
N LEU A 29 -34.04 37.07 20.73
CA LEU A 29 -33.86 35.79 21.42
C LEU A 29 -35.19 35.02 21.55
N SER A 30 -36.31 35.70 21.81
CA SER A 30 -37.64 35.07 21.83
C SER A 30 -38.11 34.61 20.44
N LEU A 31 -37.85 35.41 19.41
CA LEU A 31 -38.15 35.02 18.02
C LEU A 31 -37.35 33.82 17.54
N ARG A 32 -36.13 33.62 18.07
CA ARG A 32 -35.29 32.47 17.72
C ARG A 32 -36.03 31.14 17.96
N ASP A 33 -36.75 31.01 19.06
CA ASP A 33 -37.48 29.78 19.38
C ASP A 33 -38.68 29.57 18.44
N ALA A 34 -39.39 30.65 18.10
CA ALA A 34 -40.50 30.61 17.15
C ALA A 34 -40.03 30.27 15.72
N VAL A 35 -38.88 30.83 15.29
CA VAL A 35 -38.24 30.53 14.00
C VAL A 35 -37.73 29.09 13.98
N THR A 36 -37.09 28.63 15.05
CA THR A 36 -36.61 27.24 15.18
C THR A 36 -37.78 26.25 15.12
N THR A 37 -38.88 26.55 15.82
CA THR A 37 -40.10 25.74 15.80
C THR A 37 -40.73 25.70 14.41
N ALA A 38 -40.87 26.86 13.75
CA ALA A 38 -41.41 26.94 12.40
C ALA A 38 -40.51 26.20 11.38
N GLY A 39 -39.19 26.29 11.52
CA GLY A 39 -38.23 25.55 10.70
C GLY A 39 -38.36 24.04 10.87
N ARG A 40 -38.48 23.58 12.14
CA ARG A 40 -38.76 22.18 12.46
C ARG A 40 -40.07 21.70 11.84
N GLU A 41 -41.16 22.44 12.00
CA GLU A 41 -42.47 22.11 11.41
C GLU A 41 -42.37 21.97 9.88
N ILE A 42 -41.65 22.89 9.21
CA ILE A 42 -41.45 22.84 7.75
C ILE A 42 -40.65 21.60 7.34
N LEU A 43 -39.54 21.30 8.04
CA LEU A 43 -38.71 20.15 7.75
C LEU A 43 -39.46 18.83 7.95
N LEU A 44 -40.29 18.74 8.99
CA LEU A 44 -41.12 17.57 9.27
C LEU A 44 -42.35 17.45 8.35
N ALA A 45 -42.79 18.55 7.76
CA ALA A 45 -43.82 18.56 6.71
C ALA A 45 -43.27 18.19 5.32
N ASN A 46 -41.97 17.87 5.21
CA ASN A 46 -41.36 17.50 3.93
C ASN A 46 -42.02 16.22 3.36
N PRO A 47 -42.50 16.22 2.10
CA PRO A 47 -43.09 15.03 1.47
C PRO A 47 -42.19 13.79 1.45
N VAL A 48 -40.87 13.98 1.54
CA VAL A 48 -39.90 12.88 1.65
C VAL A 48 -40.07 12.08 2.96
N LEU A 49 -40.72 12.66 3.96
CA LEU A 49 -41.11 12.06 5.24
C LEU A 49 -42.54 11.53 5.27
N ASP A 50 -43.21 11.41 4.11
CA ASP A 50 -44.56 10.86 4.04
C ASP A 50 -44.55 9.33 4.23
N PHE A 51 -44.43 8.91 5.49
CA PHE A 51 -44.61 7.55 5.97
C PHE A 51 -45.08 7.56 7.42
N GLN A 52 -46.03 6.68 7.75
CA GLN A 52 -46.70 6.68 9.05
C GLN A 52 -45.93 5.94 10.15
N LYS A 53 -45.04 5.02 9.79
CA LYS A 53 -44.39 4.09 10.71
C LYS A 53 -42.88 4.03 10.48
N LEU A 54 -42.13 3.95 11.56
CA LEU A 54 -40.68 3.77 11.54
C LEU A 54 -40.29 2.56 12.38
N LEU A 55 -39.58 1.60 11.77
CA LEU A 55 -38.94 0.49 12.47
C LEU A 55 -37.62 0.99 13.10
N LEU A 56 -37.40 0.60 14.35
CA LEU A 56 -36.25 0.99 15.16
C LEU A 56 -35.74 -0.18 16.00
N ILE A 57 -34.47 -0.08 16.42
CA ILE A 57 -33.92 -0.89 17.50
C ILE A 57 -33.83 -0.03 18.76
N ARG A 58 -34.37 -0.52 19.89
CA ARG A 58 -34.32 0.12 21.21
C ARG A 58 -33.41 -0.67 22.16
N GLY A 59 -32.72 0.05 23.04
CA GLY A 59 -31.84 -0.52 24.07
C GLY A 59 -30.52 0.22 24.27
N GLY A 60 -30.30 1.31 23.54
CA GLY A 60 -29.02 2.02 23.50
C GLY A 60 -28.07 1.38 22.47
N PRO A 61 -27.61 2.11 21.44
CA PRO A 61 -26.74 1.52 20.45
C PRO A 61 -25.37 1.16 21.06
N GLY A 62 -25.06 -0.14 21.12
CA GLY A 62 -23.75 -0.68 21.44
C GLY A 62 -22.96 -0.97 20.17
N PHE A 63 -21.94 -0.17 19.91
CA PHE A 63 -21.03 -0.36 18.78
C PHE A 63 -19.80 -1.14 19.20
N SER A 64 -19.44 -2.14 18.39
CA SER A 64 -18.17 -2.85 18.50
C SER A 64 -17.03 -1.93 18.08
N SER A 65 -15.80 -2.25 18.50
CA SER A 65 -14.64 -1.49 18.04
C SER A 65 -14.49 -1.56 16.51
N ASN A 66 -13.70 -0.67 15.95
CA ASN A 66 -13.44 -0.61 14.51
C ASN A 66 -12.54 -1.76 14.01
N TRP A 67 -12.15 -2.67 14.90
CA TRP A 67 -11.44 -3.92 14.61
C TRP A 67 -12.13 -5.16 15.21
N GLY A 68 -13.30 -4.98 15.82
CA GLY A 68 -14.07 -6.05 16.46
C GLY A 68 -15.18 -6.60 15.56
N GLY A 69 -15.85 -7.64 16.05
CA GLY A 69 -16.95 -8.32 15.37
C GLY A 69 -18.29 -7.57 15.43
N MET A 70 -19.37 -8.33 15.56
CA MET A 70 -20.77 -7.88 15.52
C MET A 70 -21.10 -6.72 16.49
N ASN A 71 -21.93 -5.78 16.03
CA ASN A 71 -22.54 -4.74 16.88
C ASN A 71 -23.70 -5.28 17.73
N ARG A 72 -24.01 -4.63 18.85
CA ARG A 72 -25.21 -4.90 19.67
C ARG A 72 -26.01 -3.62 19.80
N LEU A 73 -26.83 -3.31 18.79
CA LEU A 73 -27.55 -2.05 18.66
C LEU A 73 -28.71 -1.88 19.65
N GLY A 74 -29.13 -2.97 20.29
CA GLY A 74 -30.16 -2.98 21.34
C GLY A 74 -30.71 -4.37 21.56
N ASN A 75 -31.85 -4.48 22.22
CA ASN A 75 -32.49 -5.75 22.57
C ASN A 75 -33.97 -5.83 22.18
N GLU A 76 -34.55 -4.74 21.64
CA GLU A 76 -35.95 -4.72 21.22
C GLU A 76 -36.12 -4.16 19.81
N LEU A 77 -36.90 -4.85 18.97
CA LEU A 77 -37.46 -4.28 17.74
C LEU A 77 -38.73 -3.53 18.09
N VAL A 78 -38.82 -2.26 17.69
CA VAL A 78 -39.97 -1.40 18.00
C VAL A 78 -40.44 -0.62 16.77
N VAL A 79 -41.69 -0.18 16.80
CA VAL A 79 -42.26 0.72 15.78
C VAL A 79 -42.73 2.00 16.43
N LEU A 80 -42.31 3.13 15.86
CA LEU A 80 -42.84 4.46 16.18
C LEU A 80 -43.97 4.82 15.20
N SER A 81 -45.12 5.26 15.72
CA SER A 81 -46.29 5.67 14.92
C SER A 81 -47.17 6.70 15.65
N PRO A 82 -47.54 7.85 15.02
CA PRO A 82 -46.98 8.39 13.78
C PRO A 82 -45.50 8.78 13.96
N VAL A 83 -44.78 9.04 12.85
CA VAL A 83 -43.35 9.42 12.90
C VAL A 83 -43.18 10.88 13.35
N ARG A 84 -43.38 11.11 14.64
CA ARG A 84 -43.30 12.40 15.32
C ARG A 84 -42.81 12.22 16.76
N PRO A 85 -42.33 13.28 17.43
CA PRO A 85 -41.83 13.20 18.79
C PRO A 85 -42.80 12.68 19.84
N ASP A 86 -44.11 12.82 19.59
CA ASP A 86 -45.22 12.38 20.43
C ASP A 86 -45.85 11.05 19.97
N GLY A 87 -45.25 10.36 18.98
CA GLY A 87 -45.74 9.08 18.48
C GLY A 87 -45.63 7.94 19.49
N GLU A 88 -46.52 6.95 19.37
CA GLU A 88 -46.52 5.75 20.20
C GLU A 88 -45.41 4.79 19.76
N ILE A 89 -44.75 4.16 20.74
CA ILE A 89 -43.72 3.13 20.52
C ILE A 89 -44.28 1.76 20.91
N LYS A 90 -44.45 0.89 19.92
CA LYS A 90 -44.89 -0.50 20.12
C LYS A 90 -43.72 -1.47 19.96
N THR A 91 -43.49 -2.34 20.94
CA THR A 91 -42.52 -3.43 20.81
C THR A 91 -43.08 -4.54 19.91
N ILE A 92 -42.31 -4.94 18.90
CA ILE A 92 -42.58 -6.07 18.01
C ILE A 92 -41.95 -7.34 18.58
N HIS A 93 -40.70 -7.27 19.06
CA HIS A 93 -39.95 -8.44 19.51
C HIS A 93 -38.83 -8.06 20.49
N LYS A 94 -38.46 -8.98 21.39
CA LYS A 94 -37.32 -8.85 22.30
C LYS A 94 -36.33 -10.00 22.09
N ALA A 95 -35.04 -9.69 21.98
CA ALA A 95 -33.97 -10.66 21.76
C ALA A 95 -32.77 -10.39 22.69
N GLY A 96 -31.86 -11.36 22.82
CA GLY A 96 -30.68 -11.26 23.69
C GLY A 96 -29.65 -10.20 23.26
N GLY A 97 -29.65 -9.81 21.99
CA GLY A 97 -28.88 -8.69 21.46
C GLY A 97 -29.05 -8.58 19.95
N ILE A 98 -29.66 -7.50 19.48
CA ILE A 98 -29.91 -7.27 18.06
C ILE A 98 -28.70 -6.56 17.45
N GLY A 99 -28.14 -7.17 16.40
CA GLY A 99 -27.13 -6.53 15.55
C GLY A 99 -27.77 -5.50 14.61
N ASP A 100 -27.61 -5.68 13.30
CA ASP A 100 -28.37 -4.92 12.29
C ASP A 100 -29.72 -5.58 11.98
N SER A 101 -30.69 -4.79 11.51
CA SER A 101 -31.98 -5.27 11.00
C SER A 101 -32.31 -4.69 9.62
N LYS A 102 -33.05 -5.44 8.81
CA LYS A 102 -33.46 -5.04 7.45
C LYS A 102 -34.92 -5.33 7.22
N LEU A 103 -35.57 -4.44 6.46
CA LEU A 103 -36.94 -4.61 6.00
C LEU A 103 -36.98 -5.28 4.61
N SER A 104 -37.87 -6.25 4.45
CA SER A 104 -38.17 -6.88 3.16
C SER A 104 -38.66 -5.86 2.14
N PHE A 105 -38.50 -6.14 0.84
CA PHE A 105 -38.86 -5.17 -0.21
C PHE A 105 -40.37 -4.84 -0.22
N ASP A 106 -41.22 -5.79 0.15
CA ASP A 106 -42.67 -5.60 0.30
C ASP A 106 -43.07 -4.89 1.61
N GLY A 107 -42.12 -4.61 2.50
CA GLY A 107 -42.37 -3.92 3.77
C GLY A 107 -43.06 -4.76 4.84
N LYS A 108 -43.13 -6.09 4.69
CA LYS A 108 -43.92 -6.97 5.57
C LYS A 108 -43.11 -7.75 6.61
N ARG A 109 -41.81 -7.92 6.41
CA ARG A 109 -40.95 -8.78 7.24
C ARG A 109 -39.65 -8.09 7.63
N VAL A 110 -39.16 -8.40 8.81
CA VAL A 110 -37.91 -7.88 9.38
C VAL A 110 -36.92 -9.03 9.55
N LEU A 111 -35.74 -8.89 8.93
CA LEU A 111 -34.62 -9.80 9.07
C LEU A 111 -33.59 -9.20 10.03
N PHE A 112 -33.11 -9.97 10.99
CA PHE A 112 -32.17 -9.48 12.00
C PHE A 112 -31.32 -10.63 12.56
N SER A 113 -30.29 -10.31 13.34
CA SER A 113 -29.55 -11.30 14.14
C SER A 113 -29.96 -11.21 15.61
N ASP A 114 -30.14 -12.35 16.27
CA ASP A 114 -30.47 -12.46 17.70
C ASP A 114 -29.26 -12.40 18.65
N GLY A 115 -28.08 -12.09 18.08
CA GLY A 115 -26.82 -12.06 18.79
C GLY A 115 -25.93 -13.26 18.45
N ARG A 116 -26.45 -14.21 17.67
CA ARG A 116 -25.68 -15.33 17.11
C ARG A 116 -26.27 -15.89 15.81
N ARG A 117 -27.59 -15.82 15.61
CA ARG A 117 -28.32 -16.47 14.51
C ARG A 117 -29.19 -15.48 13.78
N ILE A 118 -29.46 -15.75 12.51
CA ILE A 118 -30.34 -14.94 11.67
C ILE A 118 -31.80 -15.38 11.89
N GLN A 119 -32.66 -14.41 12.11
CA GLN A 119 -34.09 -14.59 12.32
C GLN A 119 -34.91 -13.66 11.42
N GLU A 120 -36.13 -14.07 11.11
CA GLU A 120 -37.12 -13.29 10.37
C GLU A 120 -38.43 -13.23 11.17
N ILE A 121 -39.08 -12.06 11.22
CA ILE A 121 -40.39 -11.87 11.88
C ILE A 121 -41.28 -10.97 11.03
N ASN A 122 -42.60 -11.12 11.13
CA ASN A 122 -43.54 -10.18 10.52
C ASN A 122 -43.50 -8.82 11.25
N VAL A 123 -43.78 -7.73 10.53
CA VAL A 123 -43.83 -6.36 11.10
C VAL A 123 -44.90 -6.15 12.17
N ASP A 124 -45.84 -7.08 12.33
CA ASP A 124 -46.85 -7.07 13.38
C ASP A 124 -46.42 -7.81 14.67
N GLY A 125 -45.25 -8.47 14.66
CA GLY A 125 -44.71 -9.25 15.78
C GLY A 125 -45.03 -10.75 15.73
N THR A 126 -45.70 -11.23 14.68
CA THR A 126 -46.04 -12.64 14.51
C THR A 126 -45.04 -13.40 13.64
N GLY A 127 -45.12 -14.73 13.64
CA GLY A 127 -44.43 -15.56 12.65
C GLY A 127 -42.90 -15.56 12.75
N LEU A 128 -42.35 -15.47 13.97
CA LEU A 128 -40.91 -15.54 14.19
C LEU A 128 -40.32 -16.86 13.66
N ARG A 129 -39.27 -16.77 12.86
CA ARG A 129 -38.56 -17.89 12.25
C ARG A 129 -37.06 -17.78 12.49
N HIS A 130 -36.43 -18.88 12.91
CA HIS A 130 -34.99 -19.04 12.86
C HIS A 130 -34.59 -19.47 11.44
N ILE A 131 -33.75 -18.67 10.78
CA ILE A 131 -33.38 -18.91 9.38
C ILE A 131 -32.06 -19.64 9.29
N SER A 132 -30.99 -19.09 9.88
CA SER A 132 -29.68 -19.72 9.76
C SER A 132 -29.59 -21.02 10.56
N PRO A 133 -28.84 -22.03 10.08
CA PRO A 133 -28.63 -23.28 10.82
C PRO A 133 -27.92 -23.04 12.16
N GLU A 134 -28.12 -23.95 13.09
CA GLU A 134 -27.35 -23.98 14.34
C GLU A 134 -26.03 -24.70 14.09
N LEU A 135 -24.95 -23.94 14.15
CA LEU A 135 -23.56 -24.42 14.09
C LEU A 135 -22.95 -24.41 15.50
N GLU A 136 -21.68 -24.80 15.60
CA GLU A 136 -20.90 -24.72 16.84
C GLU A 136 -20.97 -23.33 17.52
N GLU A 137 -20.84 -23.31 18.85
CA GLU A 137 -21.16 -22.15 19.71
C GLU A 137 -20.39 -20.87 19.34
N HIS A 138 -19.15 -20.98 18.88
CA HIS A 138 -18.29 -19.85 18.50
C HIS A 138 -18.59 -19.29 17.09
N VAL A 139 -19.54 -19.89 16.35
CA VAL A 139 -19.96 -19.39 15.04
C VAL A 139 -21.14 -18.42 15.19
N TYR A 140 -20.90 -17.19 14.73
CA TYR A 140 -21.87 -16.10 14.75
C TYR A 140 -22.30 -15.75 13.34
N HIS A 141 -23.62 -15.66 13.13
CA HIS A 141 -24.28 -15.16 11.94
C HIS A 141 -24.95 -13.81 12.23
N TYR A 142 -24.52 -12.77 11.53
CA TYR A 142 -24.96 -11.39 11.78
C TYR A 142 -24.99 -10.50 10.54
N ASP A 143 -25.48 -9.26 10.71
CA ASP A 143 -25.69 -8.27 9.65
C ASP A 143 -26.36 -8.82 8.38
N PRO A 144 -27.54 -9.48 8.49
CA PRO A 144 -28.17 -10.10 7.32
C PRO A 144 -28.77 -9.04 6.38
N CYS A 145 -28.90 -9.38 5.10
CA CYS A 145 -29.49 -8.53 4.07
C CYS A 145 -30.25 -9.34 3.01
N TYR A 146 -31.46 -8.88 2.69
CA TYR A 146 -32.27 -9.46 1.61
C TYR A 146 -31.66 -9.14 0.24
N LEU A 147 -31.49 -10.15 -0.59
CA LEU A 147 -31.08 -10.03 -1.98
C LEU A 147 -32.31 -9.95 -2.91
N PRO A 148 -32.23 -9.27 -4.07
CA PRO A 148 -33.36 -9.15 -4.99
C PRO A 148 -33.92 -10.48 -5.52
N ASN A 149 -33.08 -11.52 -5.57
CA ASN A 149 -33.45 -12.88 -6.00
C ASN A 149 -34.11 -13.71 -4.89
N GLY A 150 -34.34 -13.13 -3.70
CA GLY A 150 -34.97 -13.82 -2.56
C GLY A 150 -34.00 -14.53 -1.63
N LYS A 151 -32.70 -14.61 -1.95
CA LYS A 151 -31.66 -15.13 -1.04
C LYS A 151 -31.31 -14.12 0.05
N ILE A 152 -30.53 -14.57 1.02
CA ILE A 152 -30.02 -13.74 2.13
C ILE A 152 -28.50 -13.75 2.09
N VAL A 153 -27.89 -12.56 2.06
CA VAL A 153 -26.45 -12.38 2.33
C VAL A 153 -26.25 -11.97 3.79
N PHE A 154 -25.20 -12.44 4.44
CA PHE A 154 -24.94 -12.17 5.86
C PHE A 154 -23.47 -12.36 6.19
N VAL A 155 -23.05 -11.97 7.39
CA VAL A 155 -21.68 -12.17 7.90
C VAL A 155 -21.63 -13.44 8.76
N SER A 156 -20.64 -14.30 8.55
CA SER A 156 -20.37 -15.52 9.33
C SER A 156 -18.93 -15.60 9.82
N THR A 157 -18.73 -16.07 11.05
CA THR A 157 -17.39 -16.37 11.61
C THR A 157 -16.91 -17.81 11.36
N ALA A 158 -17.66 -18.60 10.59
CA ALA A 158 -17.34 -20.01 10.29
C ALA A 158 -16.02 -20.18 9.51
N CYS A 159 -15.41 -19.11 9.01
CA CYS A 159 -14.13 -19.16 8.31
C CYS A 159 -12.94 -19.61 9.19
N GLU A 160 -13.08 -19.59 10.52
CA GLU A 160 -12.04 -19.93 11.50
C GLU A 160 -10.77 -19.06 11.37
N GLN A 161 -10.89 -17.86 10.81
CA GLN A 161 -9.80 -16.90 10.72
C GLN A 161 -9.84 -15.92 11.89
N ALA A 162 -8.70 -15.30 12.17
CA ALA A 162 -8.62 -14.25 13.18
C ALA A 162 -7.76 -13.09 12.73
N VAL A 163 -8.10 -11.90 13.24
CA VAL A 163 -7.41 -10.65 12.94
C VAL A 163 -5.91 -10.77 13.26
N PRO A 164 -4.98 -10.64 12.29
CA PRO A 164 -3.54 -10.85 12.47
C PRO A 164 -2.90 -10.11 13.63
N CYS A 165 -3.31 -8.86 13.88
CA CYS A 165 -2.66 -8.00 14.87
C CYS A 165 -3.07 -8.28 16.33
N THR A 166 -4.20 -8.95 16.58
CA THR A 166 -4.65 -9.32 17.93
C THR A 166 -4.74 -10.83 18.14
N GLY A 167 -5.07 -11.59 17.10
CA GLY A 167 -5.40 -13.02 17.17
C GLY A 167 -6.68 -13.34 17.95
N GLY A 168 -7.28 -12.38 18.64
CA GLY A 168 -8.40 -12.62 19.57
C GLY A 168 -9.79 -12.46 18.94
N TRP A 169 -9.90 -11.80 17.78
CA TRP A 169 -11.20 -11.55 17.14
C TRP A 169 -11.43 -12.53 15.99
N HIS A 170 -12.51 -13.31 16.11
CA HIS A 170 -12.98 -14.17 15.02
C HIS A 170 -13.51 -13.33 13.87
N VAL A 171 -12.92 -13.53 12.71
CA VAL A 171 -13.18 -12.75 11.50
C VAL A 171 -14.53 -13.13 10.90
N GLY A 172 -15.29 -12.13 10.47
CA GLY A 172 -16.54 -12.32 9.76
C GLY A 172 -16.35 -12.17 8.26
N ASN A 173 -16.78 -13.15 7.48
CA ASN A 173 -16.86 -13.05 6.02
C ASN A 173 -18.30 -13.12 5.54
N LEU A 174 -18.55 -12.65 4.32
CA LEU A 174 -19.88 -12.69 3.73
C LEU A 174 -20.21 -14.09 3.22
N HIS A 175 -21.41 -14.54 3.56
CA HIS A 175 -22.02 -15.80 3.17
C HIS A 175 -23.38 -15.52 2.53
N VAL A 176 -23.87 -16.44 1.71
CA VAL A 176 -25.21 -16.42 1.12
C VAL A 176 -25.94 -17.71 1.45
N MET A 177 -27.25 -17.64 1.66
CA MET A 177 -28.12 -18.81 1.83
C MET A 177 -29.49 -18.56 1.19
N ASP A 178 -30.27 -19.63 1.02
CA ASP A 178 -31.68 -19.54 0.64
C ASP A 178 -32.54 -18.95 1.77
N ALA A 179 -33.73 -18.45 1.44
CA ALA A 179 -34.66 -17.86 2.42
C ALA A 179 -35.13 -18.84 3.52
N ASP A 180 -34.93 -20.13 3.32
CA ASP A 180 -35.24 -21.19 4.28
C ASP A 180 -34.01 -21.65 5.10
N GLY A 181 -32.84 -21.02 4.90
CA GLY A 181 -31.62 -21.35 5.64
C GLY A 181 -30.74 -22.42 5.00
N ARG A 182 -31.16 -23.02 3.89
CA ARG A 182 -30.37 -24.05 3.19
C ARG A 182 -29.34 -23.43 2.25
N ASN A 183 -28.44 -24.29 1.77
CA ASN A 183 -27.45 -23.98 0.74
C ASN A 183 -26.55 -22.77 1.10
N GLU A 184 -26.10 -22.72 2.36
CA GLU A 184 -25.14 -21.73 2.81
C GLU A 184 -23.82 -21.87 2.02
N ARG A 185 -23.29 -20.75 1.54
CA ARG A 185 -22.02 -20.67 0.83
C ARG A 185 -21.27 -19.40 1.17
N ARG A 186 -19.98 -19.51 1.41
CA ARG A 186 -19.05 -18.38 1.59
C ARG A 186 -18.80 -17.63 0.28
N LEU A 187 -18.80 -16.30 0.35
CA LEU A 187 -18.58 -15.39 -0.77
C LEU A 187 -17.22 -14.69 -0.70
N THR A 188 -16.79 -14.25 0.49
CA THR A 188 -15.56 -13.49 0.68
C THR A 188 -14.53 -14.30 1.47
N TYR A 189 -13.24 -14.08 1.19
CA TYR A 189 -12.14 -14.95 1.64
C TYR A 189 -11.07 -14.19 2.42
N ASP A 190 -11.49 -13.16 3.14
CA ASP A 190 -10.61 -12.19 3.79
C ASP A 190 -10.01 -12.68 5.10
N GLN A 191 -8.73 -12.33 5.31
CA GLN A 191 -8.04 -12.45 6.58
C GLN A 191 -8.69 -11.62 7.68
N ASP A 192 -9.22 -10.47 7.31
CA ASP A 192 -9.86 -9.53 8.20
C ASP A 192 -11.36 -9.49 7.92
N HIS A 193 -12.07 -8.59 8.59
CA HIS A 193 -13.52 -8.59 8.57
C HIS A 193 -14.14 -7.94 7.34
N ASP A 194 -15.27 -8.53 6.92
CA ASP A 194 -16.29 -7.92 6.09
C ASP A 194 -17.52 -7.57 6.93
N TRP A 195 -18.08 -6.37 6.71
CA TRP A 195 -19.20 -5.86 7.51
C TRP A 195 -20.27 -5.17 6.68
N ASN A 196 -21.45 -5.03 7.30
CA ASN A 196 -22.55 -4.16 6.88
C ASN A 196 -22.96 -4.30 5.41
N PRO A 197 -23.25 -5.53 4.90
CA PRO A 197 -23.73 -5.68 3.54
C PRO A 197 -25.05 -4.93 3.31
N SER A 198 -25.15 -4.33 2.13
CA SER A 198 -26.32 -3.60 1.64
C SER A 198 -26.46 -3.80 0.13
N VAL A 199 -27.66 -3.63 -0.42
CA VAL A 199 -27.90 -3.81 -1.88
C VAL A 199 -27.95 -2.45 -2.56
N LEU A 200 -27.07 -2.24 -3.56
CA LEU A 200 -27.03 -1.08 -4.43
C LEU A 200 -28.25 -1.03 -5.36
N ASN A 201 -28.51 0.14 -5.95
CA ASN A 201 -29.61 0.31 -6.92
C ASN A 201 -29.46 -0.59 -8.17
N SER A 202 -28.24 -1.02 -8.48
CA SER A 202 -27.94 -1.97 -9.56
C SER A 202 -28.26 -3.43 -9.24
N GLY A 203 -28.58 -3.75 -7.98
CA GLY A 203 -28.75 -5.14 -7.50
C GLY A 203 -27.47 -5.79 -6.97
N ARG A 204 -26.31 -5.13 -7.11
CA ARG A 204 -25.04 -5.56 -6.50
C ARG A 204 -25.04 -5.37 -4.98
N VAL A 205 -24.19 -6.10 -4.28
CA VAL A 205 -23.96 -5.97 -2.83
C VAL A 205 -22.78 -5.01 -2.62
N ILE A 206 -22.95 -4.01 -1.75
CA ILE A 206 -21.86 -3.17 -1.21
C ILE A 206 -21.61 -3.55 0.25
N TYR A 207 -20.34 -3.54 0.66
CA TYR A 207 -19.93 -3.90 2.01
C TYR A 207 -18.63 -3.20 2.40
N THR A 208 -18.35 -3.14 3.69
CA THR A 208 -17.06 -2.68 4.21
C THR A 208 -16.11 -3.86 4.30
N ARG A 209 -14.93 -3.74 3.70
CA ARG A 209 -13.86 -4.74 3.73
C ARG A 209 -12.67 -4.18 4.50
N TRP A 210 -12.23 -4.84 5.56
CA TRP A 210 -10.92 -4.58 6.15
C TRP A 210 -9.88 -5.42 5.42
N GLU A 211 -8.76 -4.85 5.03
CA GLU A 211 -7.68 -5.59 4.36
C GLU A 211 -6.32 -4.98 4.70
N TYR A 212 -5.37 -5.76 5.23
CA TYR A 212 -3.98 -5.28 5.35
C TYR A 212 -2.90 -6.29 5.00
N THR A 213 -3.24 -7.17 4.06
CA THR A 213 -2.29 -8.10 3.48
C THR A 213 -1.22 -7.33 2.69
N ASP A 214 0.01 -7.36 3.19
CA ASP A 214 1.17 -6.58 2.70
C ASP A 214 0.97 -5.04 2.67
N THR A 215 -0.03 -4.51 3.38
CA THR A 215 -0.35 -3.07 3.45
C THR A 215 -0.53 -2.60 4.90
N PRO A 216 -0.56 -1.28 5.18
CA PRO A 216 -0.73 -0.77 6.54
C PRO A 216 -2.11 -1.12 7.12
N HIS A 217 -2.17 -1.53 8.39
CA HIS A 217 -3.41 -2.10 8.96
C HIS A 217 -4.39 -1.09 9.56
N TYR A 218 -3.94 0.16 9.74
CA TYR A 218 -4.72 1.22 10.36
C TYR A 218 -5.76 1.86 9.42
N PHE A 219 -5.49 1.91 8.12
CA PHE A 219 -6.21 2.82 7.22
C PHE A 219 -7.12 2.12 6.20
N SER A 220 -7.27 0.80 6.30
CA SER A 220 -7.74 -0.02 5.19
C SER A 220 -9.12 -0.66 5.39
N ARG A 221 -10.11 0.10 5.84
CA ARG A 221 -11.53 -0.37 5.94
C ARG A 221 -12.35 0.26 4.83
N LEU A 222 -12.18 -0.35 3.68
CA LEU A 222 -12.58 0.14 2.36
C LEU A 222 -14.03 -0.22 2.07
N LEU A 223 -14.60 0.41 1.05
CA LEU A 223 -15.86 -0.05 0.47
C LEU A 223 -15.56 -0.94 -0.72
N PHE A 224 -16.20 -2.11 -0.75
CA PHE A 224 -16.15 -3.08 -1.85
C PHE A 224 -17.56 -3.37 -2.34
N HIS A 225 -17.65 -3.87 -3.57
CA HIS A 225 -18.91 -4.37 -4.10
C HIS A 225 -18.72 -5.66 -4.90
N MET A 226 -19.81 -6.42 -5.05
CA MET A 226 -19.85 -7.68 -5.80
C MET A 226 -21.26 -7.97 -6.32
N ASN A 227 -21.39 -8.94 -7.22
CA ASN A 227 -22.68 -9.53 -7.55
C ASN A 227 -23.20 -10.38 -6.37
N PRO A 228 -24.52 -10.61 -6.25
CA PRO A 228 -25.11 -11.39 -5.16
C PRO A 228 -24.59 -12.83 -5.00
N ASP A 229 -23.92 -13.38 -6.01
CA ASP A 229 -23.33 -14.72 -6.00
C ASP A 229 -21.82 -14.72 -5.66
N GLY A 230 -21.23 -13.57 -5.36
CA GLY A 230 -19.81 -13.41 -5.03
C GLY A 230 -18.90 -13.09 -6.20
N THR A 231 -19.40 -13.09 -7.44
CA THR A 231 -18.62 -12.70 -8.64
C THR A 231 -18.39 -11.20 -8.70
N GLU A 232 -17.39 -10.76 -9.47
CA GLU A 232 -17.04 -9.36 -9.68
C GLU A 232 -16.79 -8.60 -8.37
N GLN A 233 -16.10 -9.24 -7.42
CA GLN A 233 -15.59 -8.60 -6.22
C GLN A 233 -14.55 -7.55 -6.58
N MET A 234 -14.87 -6.28 -6.34
CA MET A 234 -13.99 -5.17 -6.68
C MET A 234 -14.11 -4.05 -5.66
N GLU A 235 -13.11 -3.18 -5.64
CA GLU A 235 -13.14 -1.95 -4.86
C GLU A 235 -14.35 -1.07 -5.23
N TYR A 236 -14.88 -0.34 -4.28
CA TYR A 236 -15.87 0.70 -4.53
C TYR A 236 -15.32 2.08 -4.19
N TYR A 237 -14.58 2.17 -3.09
CA TYR A 237 -13.90 3.40 -2.67
C TYR A 237 -12.73 3.12 -1.71
N GLY A 238 -11.62 3.85 -1.86
CA GLY A 238 -10.58 4.00 -0.84
C GLY A 238 -9.36 3.09 -0.96
N SER A 239 -9.29 2.20 -1.96
CA SER A 239 -8.08 1.36 -2.13
C SER A 239 -6.85 2.24 -2.38
N GLY A 240 -5.74 1.88 -1.71
CA GLY A 240 -4.49 2.65 -1.75
C GLY A 240 -4.60 4.07 -1.22
N SER A 241 -5.56 4.36 -0.33
CA SER A 241 -5.78 5.70 0.27
C SER A 241 -5.64 5.65 1.80
N TYR A 242 -5.03 6.66 2.41
CA TYR A 242 -5.00 6.79 3.86
C TYR A 242 -6.30 7.34 4.43
N TRP A 243 -7.00 8.19 3.67
CA TRP A 243 -8.32 8.70 4.05
C TRP A 243 -9.41 8.12 3.13
N PRO A 244 -10.59 7.79 3.68
CA PRO A 244 -10.89 7.71 5.11
C PRO A 244 -10.30 6.41 5.71
N ASN A 245 -9.91 6.43 6.99
CA ASN A 245 -9.41 5.20 7.63
C ASN A 245 -10.46 4.08 7.66
N ALA A 246 -11.73 4.46 7.83
CA ALA A 246 -12.84 3.54 7.90
C ALA A 246 -14.15 4.11 7.40
N MET A 247 -14.89 3.28 6.67
CA MET A 247 -16.25 3.57 6.20
C MET A 247 -17.22 2.50 6.70
N TYR A 248 -18.31 2.93 7.33
CA TYR A 248 -19.35 2.04 7.87
C TYR A 248 -20.74 2.42 7.38
N TRP A 249 -21.67 1.48 7.50
CA TRP A 249 -23.10 1.70 7.23
C TRP A 249 -23.40 2.20 5.82
N ALA A 250 -22.61 1.79 4.82
CA ALA A 250 -22.79 2.25 3.46
C ALA A 250 -24.18 1.86 2.90
N LYS A 251 -24.90 2.85 2.35
CA LYS A 251 -26.19 2.64 1.69
C LYS A 251 -26.27 3.45 0.40
N PRO A 252 -26.89 2.92 -0.68
CA PRO A 252 -27.05 3.67 -1.91
C PRO A 252 -28.00 4.87 -1.70
N ILE A 253 -27.70 5.97 -2.37
CA ILE A 253 -28.66 7.06 -2.54
C ILE A 253 -29.77 6.59 -3.49
N PRO A 254 -31.06 6.62 -3.10
CA PRO A 254 -32.15 6.10 -3.93
C PRO A 254 -32.14 6.66 -5.36
N GLY A 255 -32.20 5.80 -6.37
CA GLY A 255 -32.25 6.18 -7.78
C GLY A 255 -30.93 6.69 -8.39
N HIS A 256 -29.86 6.86 -7.62
CA HIS A 256 -28.56 7.29 -8.16
C HIS A 256 -27.70 6.08 -8.60
N PRO A 257 -26.94 6.15 -9.71
CA PRO A 257 -26.15 5.01 -10.19
C PRO A 257 -25.00 4.63 -9.25
N THR A 258 -24.30 5.61 -8.66
CA THR A 258 -23.03 5.41 -7.95
C THR A 258 -22.94 6.09 -6.57
N LYS A 259 -23.93 6.88 -6.15
CA LYS A 259 -23.79 7.64 -4.89
C LYS A 259 -24.15 6.76 -3.71
N THR A 260 -23.35 6.87 -2.65
CA THR A 260 -23.60 6.21 -1.36
C THR A 260 -23.47 7.22 -0.23
N VAL A 261 -24.23 6.98 0.84
CA VAL A 261 -23.98 7.60 2.14
C VAL A 261 -23.27 6.60 3.02
N CYS A 262 -22.29 7.04 3.82
CA CYS A 262 -21.61 6.22 4.80
C CYS A 262 -21.16 7.07 6.00
N VAL A 263 -20.71 6.40 7.05
CA VAL A 263 -20.08 7.04 8.21
C VAL A 263 -18.58 6.83 8.16
N VAL A 264 -17.81 7.91 8.26
CA VAL A 264 -16.34 7.87 8.33
C VAL A 264 -15.87 7.88 9.78
N SER A 265 -14.86 7.06 10.08
CA SER A 265 -14.28 6.91 11.43
C SER A 265 -12.78 6.59 11.40
N GLY A 266 -12.10 6.68 12.55
CA GLY A 266 -10.70 6.28 12.75
C GLY A 266 -10.52 4.79 13.09
N HIS A 267 -9.29 4.26 13.13
CA HIS A 267 -9.07 2.87 13.54
C HIS A 267 -9.13 2.70 15.07
N HIS A 268 -8.26 3.36 15.85
CA HIS A 268 -8.42 3.46 17.31
C HIS A 268 -9.33 4.64 17.73
N GLY A 269 -10.28 4.97 16.86
CA GLY A 269 -11.22 6.06 17.05
C GLY A 269 -12.53 5.62 17.69
N VAL A 270 -13.56 6.39 17.38
CA VAL A 270 -14.92 6.19 17.88
C VAL A 270 -15.58 4.97 17.24
N ALA A 271 -16.14 4.07 18.05
CA ALA A 271 -16.68 2.79 17.60
C ALA A 271 -17.88 2.95 16.63
N ARG A 272 -17.70 2.56 15.35
CA ARG A 272 -18.71 2.54 14.25
C ARG A 272 -19.59 3.77 14.12
N MET A 273 -19.12 4.91 14.61
CA MET A 273 -19.76 6.22 14.54
C MET A 273 -18.73 7.25 14.09
N GLY A 274 -19.19 8.43 13.67
CA GLY A 274 -18.30 9.48 13.21
C GLY A 274 -19.02 10.48 12.32
N GLU A 275 -18.34 10.95 11.28
CA GLU A 275 -18.88 11.92 10.32
C GLU A 275 -19.79 11.26 9.28
N LEU A 276 -20.84 11.97 8.84
CA LEU A 276 -21.70 11.51 7.76
C LEU A 276 -21.20 12.05 6.43
N ILE A 277 -20.86 11.16 5.50
CA ILE A 277 -20.30 11.50 4.18
C ILE A 277 -21.18 10.96 3.06
N ILE A 278 -21.33 11.76 2.00
CA ILE A 278 -21.83 11.31 0.71
C ILE A 278 -20.65 11.14 -0.24
N LEU A 279 -20.51 9.94 -0.81
CA LEU A 279 -19.46 9.58 -1.76
C LEU A 279 -20.05 9.33 -3.14
N ASP A 280 -19.28 9.67 -4.18
CA ASP A 280 -19.54 9.31 -5.58
C ASP A 280 -18.25 8.84 -6.27
N PRO A 281 -18.07 7.51 -6.45
CA PRO A 281 -16.93 6.96 -7.18
C PRO A 281 -16.80 7.44 -8.63
N ALA A 282 -17.85 8.04 -9.21
CA ALA A 282 -17.77 8.66 -10.53
C ALA A 282 -16.95 9.97 -10.53
N ARG A 283 -16.77 10.61 -9.36
CA ARG A 283 -15.93 11.80 -9.20
C ARG A 283 -14.47 11.47 -8.89
N GLY A 284 -14.24 10.37 -8.21
CA GLY A 284 -12.93 9.91 -7.77
C GLY A 284 -13.09 8.79 -6.73
N ARG A 285 -12.03 8.02 -6.51
CA ARG A 285 -12.02 6.87 -5.59
C ARG A 285 -10.87 6.90 -4.58
N HIS A 286 -9.93 7.82 -4.79
CA HIS A 286 -8.74 7.95 -4.01
C HIS A 286 -8.90 9.14 -3.05
N GLU A 287 -8.50 8.94 -1.80
CA GLU A 287 -8.56 9.97 -0.76
C GLU A 287 -9.93 10.67 -0.72
N ALA A 288 -9.98 12.01 -0.75
CA ALA A 288 -11.21 12.80 -0.69
C ALA A 288 -11.83 13.11 -2.07
N ASP A 289 -11.28 12.60 -3.17
CA ASP A 289 -11.65 13.03 -4.54
C ASP A 289 -13.12 12.76 -4.89
N GLY A 290 -13.69 11.66 -4.38
CA GLY A 290 -15.10 11.32 -4.60
C GLY A 290 -16.06 11.86 -3.56
N VAL A 291 -15.60 12.68 -2.61
CA VAL A 291 -16.47 13.27 -1.59
C VAL A 291 -17.40 14.29 -2.23
N VAL A 292 -18.70 14.04 -2.09
CA VAL A 292 -19.75 14.97 -2.52
C VAL A 292 -20.04 16.00 -1.44
N GLN A 293 -20.19 15.55 -0.20
CA GLN A 293 -20.57 16.38 0.93
C GLN A 293 -20.16 15.68 2.23
N ARG A 294 -19.61 16.45 3.16
CA ARG A 294 -19.46 16.08 4.57
C ARG A 294 -20.51 16.82 5.41
N ILE A 295 -21.17 16.12 6.32
CA ILE A 295 -22.22 16.69 7.17
C ILE A 295 -21.80 16.60 8.64
N PRO A 296 -21.74 17.72 9.38
CA PRO A 296 -21.91 19.09 8.89
C PRO A 296 -20.70 19.56 8.06
N GLY A 297 -20.89 20.57 7.20
CA GLY A 297 -19.78 21.14 6.42
C GLY A 297 -20.15 21.56 5.01
N ARG A 298 -21.39 22.01 4.77
CA ARG A 298 -21.85 22.44 3.45
C ARG A 298 -20.89 23.39 2.75
N GLY A 299 -20.51 23.00 1.53
CA GLY A 299 -19.66 23.78 0.64
C GLY A 299 -18.18 23.81 1.05
N ARG A 300 -17.79 23.13 2.12
CA ARG A 300 -16.38 23.01 2.53
C ARG A 300 -15.74 21.82 1.83
N LYS A 301 -14.54 22.02 1.29
CA LYS A 301 -13.70 20.93 0.80
C LYS A 301 -13.27 20.05 1.97
N VAL A 302 -13.24 18.73 1.75
CA VAL A 302 -12.71 17.76 2.72
C VAL A 302 -11.24 17.55 2.39
N GLU A 303 -10.39 17.72 3.39
CA GLU A 303 -8.95 17.47 3.27
C GLU A 303 -8.63 16.06 3.78
N PRO A 304 -7.86 15.24 3.04
CA PRO A 304 -7.53 13.88 3.42
C PRO A 304 -6.43 13.88 4.50
N VAL A 305 -6.85 13.98 5.76
CA VAL A 305 -5.92 13.96 6.91
C VAL A 305 -5.56 12.53 7.29
N ILE A 306 -4.26 12.29 7.48
CA ILE A 306 -3.72 10.97 7.87
C ILE A 306 -3.57 10.95 9.39
N VAL A 307 -4.53 10.33 10.07
CA VAL A 307 -4.52 10.21 11.53
C VAL A 307 -5.32 8.98 11.94
N ASP A 308 -4.79 8.15 12.85
CA ASP A 308 -5.47 6.93 13.30
C ASP A 308 -6.79 7.21 14.03
N GLY A 309 -6.77 8.15 14.98
CA GLY A 309 -7.94 8.63 15.72
C GLY A 309 -8.81 9.60 14.94
N LEU A 310 -8.99 9.40 13.63
CA LEU A 310 -9.85 10.23 12.80
C LEU A 310 -11.22 10.41 13.48
N VAL A 311 -11.70 11.66 13.51
CA VAL A 311 -12.97 12.11 14.12
C VAL A 311 -13.13 11.86 15.63
N MET A 312 -12.04 11.57 16.37
CA MET A 312 -12.09 11.33 17.81
C MET A 312 -12.65 12.54 18.60
N ASP A 313 -12.27 13.76 18.23
CA ASP A 313 -12.72 14.97 18.92
C ASP A 313 -13.85 15.71 18.18
N GLU A 314 -14.35 15.14 17.08
CA GLU A 314 -15.37 15.77 16.24
C GLU A 314 -16.80 15.42 16.68
N TRP A 315 -17.67 16.43 16.55
CA TRP A 315 -19.08 16.39 16.90
C TRP A 315 -19.89 17.22 15.90
N PRO A 316 -21.14 16.84 15.61
CA PRO A 316 -21.89 15.70 16.13
C PRO A 316 -21.44 14.36 15.53
N ARG A 317 -21.79 13.24 16.19
CA ARG A 317 -21.47 11.88 15.71
C ARG A 317 -22.71 11.17 15.19
N PHE A 318 -22.60 10.60 14.01
CA PHE A 318 -23.65 9.89 13.30
C PHE A 318 -23.41 8.38 13.30
N ALA A 319 -24.49 7.61 13.30
CA ALA A 319 -24.49 6.16 13.11
C ALA A 319 -25.79 5.69 12.45
N THR A 320 -25.73 4.55 11.77
CA THR A 320 -26.88 3.89 11.12
C THR A 320 -27.72 4.83 10.22
N PRO A 321 -27.11 5.58 9.28
CA PRO A 321 -27.86 6.46 8.39
C PRO A 321 -28.81 5.69 7.47
N TYR A 322 -29.96 6.29 7.16
CA TYR A 322 -30.93 5.82 6.17
C TYR A 322 -31.26 6.95 5.20
N PRO A 323 -30.87 6.84 3.91
CA PRO A 323 -31.16 7.87 2.93
C PRO A 323 -32.65 7.87 2.54
N LEU A 324 -33.23 9.06 2.44
CA LEU A 324 -34.64 9.25 2.09
C LEU A 324 -34.81 9.78 0.67
N ALA A 325 -35.94 9.43 0.07
CA ALA A 325 -36.42 9.99 -1.18
C ALA A 325 -37.94 9.83 -1.28
N GLU A 326 -38.57 10.66 -2.11
CA GLU A 326 -39.96 10.49 -2.50
C GLU A 326 -40.13 9.16 -3.26
N PRO A 327 -41.12 8.31 -2.88
CA PRO A 327 -41.40 7.05 -3.58
C PRO A 327 -41.70 7.28 -5.07
N GLY A 328 -41.16 6.42 -5.95
CA GLY A 328 -41.44 6.42 -7.38
C GLY A 328 -40.74 7.53 -8.20
N THR A 329 -40.54 8.73 -7.64
CA THR A 329 -39.88 9.86 -8.34
C THR A 329 -38.42 10.04 -7.95
N HIS A 330 -38.01 9.50 -6.80
CA HIS A 330 -36.71 9.74 -6.16
C HIS A 330 -36.42 11.23 -5.87
N ARG A 331 -37.44 12.10 -5.87
CA ARG A 331 -37.26 13.51 -5.55
C ARG A 331 -36.70 13.65 -4.14
N GLY A 332 -35.71 14.53 -3.99
CA GLY A 332 -35.03 14.76 -2.71
C GLY A 332 -33.97 13.71 -2.34
N ALA A 333 -33.73 12.69 -3.18
CA ALA A 333 -32.67 11.71 -2.95
C ALA A 333 -31.30 12.39 -2.74
N GLY A 334 -30.56 11.92 -1.74
CA GLY A 334 -29.25 12.45 -1.39
C GLY A 334 -29.28 13.80 -0.68
N LYS A 335 -30.47 14.30 -0.30
CA LYS A 335 -30.61 15.53 0.49
C LYS A 335 -30.97 15.28 1.95
N TYR A 336 -31.75 14.24 2.25
CA TYR A 336 -32.30 13.97 3.57
C TYR A 336 -31.99 12.56 4.04
N PHE A 337 -31.69 12.41 5.33
CA PHE A 337 -31.30 11.15 5.97
C PHE A 337 -31.95 11.04 7.34
N LEU A 338 -32.33 9.83 7.75
CA LEU A 338 -32.55 9.51 9.16
C LEU A 338 -31.26 8.95 9.73
N ALA A 339 -30.86 9.34 10.94
CA ALA A 339 -29.67 8.78 11.58
C ALA A 339 -29.82 8.76 13.10
N ALA A 340 -29.14 7.82 13.75
CA ALA A 340 -28.84 7.92 15.17
C ALA A 340 -27.71 8.93 15.33
N VAL A 341 -27.93 9.96 16.15
CA VAL A 341 -26.99 11.07 16.34
C VAL A 341 -26.77 11.31 17.82
N LYS A 342 -25.52 11.57 18.16
CA LYS A 342 -25.11 12.09 19.46
C LYS A 342 -24.49 13.46 19.23
N MET A 343 -25.19 14.52 19.67
CA MET A 343 -24.83 15.89 19.33
C MET A 343 -23.55 16.38 20.00
N THR A 344 -23.33 15.98 21.25
CA THR A 344 -22.15 16.33 22.07
C THR A 344 -21.80 15.14 22.98
N PRO A 345 -20.63 15.12 23.65
CA PRO A 345 -20.27 14.04 24.58
C PRO A 345 -21.35 13.75 25.64
N HIS A 346 -21.99 14.82 26.14
CA HIS A 346 -23.01 14.75 27.20
C HIS A 346 -24.46 14.65 26.68
N SER A 347 -24.69 14.83 25.37
CA SER A 347 -26.03 14.66 24.81
C SER A 347 -26.47 13.20 24.89
N PRO A 348 -27.76 12.92 25.19
CA PRO A 348 -28.31 11.60 24.95
C PRO A 348 -28.23 11.26 23.46
N TRP A 349 -28.26 9.96 23.16
CA TRP A 349 -28.54 9.54 21.78
C TRP A 349 -29.94 10.01 21.38
N GLY A 350 -30.11 10.28 20.09
CA GLY A 350 -31.42 10.56 19.51
C GLY A 350 -31.47 10.18 18.05
N LEU A 351 -32.68 10.02 17.55
CA LEU A 351 -33.00 9.88 16.14
C LEU A 351 -33.22 11.27 15.54
N TYR A 352 -32.51 11.59 14.46
CA TYR A 352 -32.60 12.88 13.80
C TYR A 352 -32.94 12.73 12.32
N LEU A 353 -33.68 13.71 11.81
CA LEU A 353 -33.66 14.06 10.40
C LEU A 353 -32.45 14.97 10.15
N VAL A 354 -31.56 14.51 9.29
CA VAL A 354 -30.32 15.19 8.90
C VAL A 354 -30.39 15.55 7.43
N ASP A 355 -29.90 16.73 7.04
CA ASP A 355 -29.82 17.11 5.62
C ASP A 355 -28.43 17.64 5.20
N VAL A 356 -28.24 17.75 3.89
CA VAL A 356 -27.02 18.31 3.26
C VAL A 356 -26.86 19.82 3.49
N PHE A 357 -27.81 20.45 4.16
CA PHE A 357 -27.78 21.86 4.52
C PHE A 357 -27.36 22.07 5.98
N ASP A 358 -26.85 21.02 6.62
CA ASP A 358 -26.40 20.96 8.00
C ASP A 358 -27.55 21.10 9.04
N ASN A 359 -28.81 20.95 8.62
CA ASN A 359 -29.93 20.90 9.56
C ASN A 359 -30.01 19.52 10.24
N MET A 360 -30.25 19.53 11.56
CA MET A 360 -30.39 18.32 12.37
C MET A 360 -31.61 18.47 13.27
N THR A 361 -32.72 17.90 12.83
CA THR A 361 -34.01 18.01 13.53
C THR A 361 -34.28 16.76 14.35
N PRO A 362 -34.37 16.85 15.70
CA PRO A 362 -34.64 15.69 16.54
C PRO A 362 -36.07 15.17 16.30
N LEU A 363 -36.19 13.87 16.10
CA LEU A 363 -37.45 13.14 15.99
C LEU A 363 -37.81 12.45 17.29
N LEU A 364 -36.86 11.74 17.90
CA LEU A 364 -37.06 10.97 19.11
C LEU A 364 -35.76 10.93 19.92
N MET A 365 -35.83 11.23 21.21
CA MET A 365 -34.65 11.19 22.08
C MET A 365 -34.61 9.88 22.87
N GLY A 366 -33.41 9.33 23.05
CA GLY A 366 -33.17 8.08 23.77
C GLY A 366 -32.30 7.10 22.98
N GLY A 367 -32.11 5.90 23.54
CA GLY A 367 -31.28 4.84 22.97
C GLY A 367 -31.91 4.11 21.79
N TYR A 368 -32.14 4.81 20.68
CA TYR A 368 -32.73 4.30 19.44
C TYR A 368 -31.72 4.31 18.28
N SER A 369 -31.77 3.29 17.42
CA SER A 369 -30.90 3.19 16.24
C SER A 369 -31.55 2.42 15.09
N ASN A 370 -30.83 2.35 13.97
CA ASN A 370 -31.25 1.70 12.73
C ASN A 370 -32.66 2.11 12.23
N PRO A 371 -32.88 3.41 11.98
CA PRO A 371 -34.18 3.89 11.51
C PRO A 371 -34.51 3.41 10.10
N ILE A 372 -35.62 2.70 9.95
CA ILE A 372 -36.10 2.20 8.65
C ILE A 372 -37.58 2.57 8.45
N PRO A 373 -37.92 3.40 7.44
CA PRO A 373 -39.32 3.65 7.07
C PRO A 373 -40.05 2.33 6.79
N LEU A 374 -41.14 2.09 7.50
CA LEU A 374 -41.92 0.85 7.39
C LEU A 374 -42.93 0.99 6.25
N ARG A 375 -42.44 0.79 5.02
CA ARG A 375 -43.21 0.83 3.78
C ARG A 375 -42.56 -0.06 2.70
N PRO A 376 -43.31 -0.47 1.66
CA PRO A 376 -42.72 -1.11 0.50
C PRO A 376 -41.67 -0.21 -0.16
N ARG A 377 -40.63 -0.83 -0.73
CA ARG A 377 -39.56 -0.15 -1.47
C ARG A 377 -39.30 -0.84 -2.80
N PRO A 378 -38.81 -0.12 -3.83
CA PRO A 378 -38.42 -0.73 -5.08
C PRO A 378 -37.43 -1.87 -4.84
N ARG A 379 -37.72 -3.03 -5.43
CA ARG A 379 -36.79 -4.15 -5.50
C ARG A 379 -35.78 -3.86 -6.61
N PRO A 380 -34.46 -3.81 -6.32
CA PRO A 380 -33.43 -3.66 -7.35
C PRO A 380 -33.51 -4.77 -8.40
N PRO A 381 -32.87 -4.60 -9.58
CA PRO A 381 -32.78 -5.65 -10.57
C PRO A 381 -32.18 -6.94 -10.00
N VAL A 382 -32.69 -8.08 -10.45
CA VAL A 382 -32.09 -9.38 -10.15
C VAL A 382 -30.91 -9.59 -11.08
N ILE A 383 -29.72 -9.79 -10.50
CA ILE A 383 -28.53 -10.20 -11.25
C ILE A 383 -28.52 -11.74 -11.29
N PRO A 384 -28.56 -12.36 -12.48
CA PRO A 384 -28.46 -13.82 -12.60
C PRO A 384 -27.12 -14.32 -12.05
N SER A 385 -27.15 -15.50 -11.44
CA SER A 385 -25.95 -16.20 -11.01
C SER A 385 -25.06 -16.52 -12.21
N LYS A 386 -23.77 -16.20 -12.10
CA LYS A 386 -22.73 -16.52 -13.08
C LYS A 386 -21.84 -17.69 -12.63
N VAL A 387 -22.01 -18.17 -11.40
CA VAL A 387 -21.21 -19.27 -10.85
C VAL A 387 -21.66 -20.64 -11.37
N ASP A 388 -20.69 -21.51 -11.63
CA ASP A 388 -20.87 -22.94 -11.83
C ASP A 388 -20.25 -23.70 -10.66
N LEU A 389 -21.11 -24.09 -9.70
CA LEU A 389 -20.67 -24.70 -8.44
C LEU A 389 -20.05 -26.10 -8.60
N ALA A 390 -20.19 -26.74 -9.77
CA ALA A 390 -19.51 -28.00 -10.05
C ALA A 390 -18.01 -27.81 -10.33
N ARG A 391 -17.58 -26.59 -10.66
CA ARG A 391 -16.19 -26.26 -10.94
C ARG A 391 -15.41 -25.93 -9.66
N LYS A 392 -14.09 -26.10 -9.75
CA LYS A 392 -13.11 -25.77 -8.71
C LYS A 392 -12.10 -24.70 -9.17
N ASP A 393 -12.32 -24.16 -10.36
CA ASP A 393 -11.44 -23.19 -11.01
C ASP A 393 -12.22 -21.96 -11.50
N ALA A 394 -11.49 -20.88 -11.70
CA ALA A 394 -11.91 -19.68 -12.41
C ALA A 394 -10.86 -19.35 -13.50
N VAL A 395 -11.18 -18.44 -14.40
CA VAL A 395 -10.22 -17.95 -15.40
C VAL A 395 -10.01 -16.44 -15.23
N VAL A 396 -8.78 -15.98 -15.46
CA VAL A 396 -8.38 -14.58 -15.39
C VAL A 396 -7.99 -14.13 -16.79
N TYR A 397 -8.62 -13.06 -17.26
CA TYR A 397 -8.33 -12.41 -18.53
C TYR A 397 -7.79 -11.00 -18.29
N MET A 398 -6.52 -10.78 -18.64
CA MET A 398 -5.82 -9.51 -18.54
C MET A 398 -5.57 -8.97 -19.94
N VAL A 399 -6.14 -7.80 -20.23
CA VAL A 399 -6.04 -7.18 -21.57
C VAL A 399 -4.59 -6.78 -21.86
N ASP A 400 -3.94 -6.05 -20.94
CA ASP A 400 -2.56 -5.62 -21.09
C ASP A 400 -1.94 -5.28 -19.72
N VAL A 401 -0.94 -6.06 -19.30
CA VAL A 401 -0.20 -5.85 -18.06
C VAL A 401 0.41 -4.45 -17.94
N TYR A 402 0.63 -3.75 -19.06
CA TYR A 402 1.23 -2.41 -19.11
C TYR A 402 0.24 -1.26 -18.91
N GLU A 403 -1.06 -1.55 -18.85
CA GLU A 403 -2.08 -0.56 -18.51
C GLU A 403 -2.22 -0.42 -16.98
N GLY A 404 -2.58 0.78 -16.50
CA GLY A 404 -2.68 1.07 -15.07
C GLY A 404 -1.38 1.57 -14.41
N ALA A 405 -1.47 1.94 -13.14
CA ALA A 405 -0.36 2.58 -12.42
C ALA A 405 0.76 1.60 -12.02
N GLY A 406 0.44 0.31 -11.87
CA GLY A 406 1.32 -0.68 -11.26
C GLY A 406 2.62 -0.94 -12.03
N ILE A 407 2.62 -0.77 -13.36
CA ILE A 407 3.83 -0.96 -14.21
C ILE A 407 4.01 0.18 -15.22
N LYS A 408 3.33 1.32 -15.01
CA LYS A 408 3.33 2.46 -15.92
C LYS A 408 4.75 2.92 -16.26
N GLY A 409 5.01 3.13 -17.55
CA GLY A 409 6.31 3.63 -18.03
C GLY A 409 7.41 2.57 -18.15
N PHE A 410 7.17 1.32 -17.73
CA PHE A 410 8.13 0.24 -17.98
C PHE A 410 8.16 -0.15 -19.46
N PRO A 411 9.34 -0.53 -20.00
CA PRO A 411 9.43 -0.95 -21.38
C PRO A 411 8.52 -2.16 -21.65
N ARG A 412 7.70 -2.07 -22.70
CA ARG A 412 6.87 -3.21 -23.13
C ARG A 412 7.74 -4.43 -23.39
N GLY A 413 7.24 -5.62 -23.13
CA GLY A 413 7.99 -6.87 -23.26
C GLY A 413 9.06 -7.13 -22.18
N THR A 414 9.24 -6.24 -21.19
CA THR A 414 9.98 -6.57 -19.96
C THR A 414 9.34 -7.75 -19.22
N VAL A 415 8.00 -7.75 -19.08
CA VAL A 415 7.24 -8.82 -18.42
C VAL A 415 7.14 -10.03 -19.33
N LYS A 416 7.53 -11.20 -18.82
CA LYS A 416 7.52 -12.49 -19.54
C LYS A 416 6.49 -13.47 -19.00
N ALA A 417 6.20 -13.37 -17.71
CA ALA A 417 5.27 -14.25 -17.01
C ALA A 417 4.63 -13.51 -15.84
N LEU A 418 3.52 -14.02 -15.35
CA LEU A 418 2.97 -13.67 -14.03
C LEU A 418 3.29 -14.82 -13.07
N ARG A 419 3.85 -14.50 -11.90
CA ARG A 419 3.84 -15.42 -10.75
C ARG A 419 2.49 -15.33 -10.09
N ILE A 420 1.88 -16.49 -9.83
CA ILE A 420 0.60 -16.59 -9.13
C ILE A 420 0.89 -17.07 -7.72
N GLY A 421 0.56 -16.22 -6.75
CA GLY A 421 0.66 -16.53 -5.34
C GLY A 421 -0.71 -16.58 -4.67
N SER A 422 -0.77 -17.25 -3.52
CA SER A 422 -1.93 -17.26 -2.63
C SER A 422 -1.52 -16.94 -1.21
N HIS A 423 -2.38 -16.26 -0.47
CA HIS A 423 -2.20 -16.05 0.97
C HIS A 423 -2.81 -17.20 1.77
N HIS A 424 -2.17 -17.53 2.89
CA HIS A 424 -2.68 -18.46 3.88
C HIS A 424 -2.84 -17.73 5.22
N TYR A 425 -4.09 -17.54 5.60
CA TYR A 425 -4.51 -16.69 6.71
C TYR A 425 -4.52 -17.36 8.09
N ARG A 426 -4.35 -16.53 9.12
CA ARG A 426 -4.07 -16.87 10.52
C ARG A 426 -5.26 -17.47 11.27
N TYR A 427 -4.94 -18.24 12.29
CA TYR A 427 -5.87 -18.82 13.26
C TYR A 427 -6.08 -17.92 14.49
N GLY A 428 -7.18 -18.16 15.21
CA GLY A 428 -7.44 -17.54 16.51
C GLY A 428 -6.37 -17.89 17.56
N GLY A 429 -6.12 -16.99 18.51
CA GLY A 429 -5.10 -17.13 19.55
C GLY A 429 -3.67 -16.81 19.13
N ASN A 430 -3.39 -16.68 17.82
CA ASN A 430 -2.02 -16.63 17.28
C ASN A 430 -1.59 -15.24 16.78
N GLY A 431 -2.10 -14.17 17.40
CA GLY A 431 -1.81 -12.78 16.99
C GLY A 431 -0.37 -12.34 17.28
N ASP A 432 0.45 -12.20 16.22
CA ASP A 432 1.84 -11.72 16.30
C ASP A 432 2.36 -11.23 14.95
N THR A 433 2.81 -9.97 14.86
CA THR A 433 3.45 -9.41 13.65
C THR A 433 4.57 -10.29 13.09
N ARG A 434 5.25 -11.06 13.93
CA ARG A 434 6.43 -11.86 13.57
C ARG A 434 6.11 -13.32 13.23
N ALA A 435 4.85 -13.78 13.33
CA ALA A 435 4.57 -15.21 13.20
C ALA A 435 4.98 -15.82 11.83
N ALA A 436 4.78 -15.09 10.73
CA ALA A 436 5.12 -15.58 9.38
C ALA A 436 6.54 -15.20 8.94
N SER A 437 7.03 -14.02 9.31
CA SER A 437 8.29 -13.44 8.85
C SER A 437 8.82 -12.38 9.83
N TYR A 438 10.10 -12.02 9.74
CA TYR A 438 10.68 -10.92 10.52
C TYR A 438 10.67 -9.62 9.72
N GLU A 439 9.75 -8.72 10.03
CA GLU A 439 9.61 -7.42 9.34
C GLU A 439 9.36 -7.58 7.83
N GLY A 440 8.65 -8.64 7.45
CA GLY A 440 8.15 -8.88 6.11
C GLY A 440 6.61 -8.89 6.11
N GLY A 441 6.00 -9.74 5.28
CA GLY A 441 4.54 -9.87 5.22
C GLY A 441 3.91 -10.45 6.49
N TRP A 442 2.66 -10.06 6.76
CA TRP A 442 1.85 -10.59 7.87
C TRP A 442 1.44 -12.06 7.66
N ASP A 443 1.31 -12.48 6.41
CA ASP A 443 0.70 -13.75 6.05
C ASP A 443 1.72 -14.74 5.50
N VAL A 444 1.43 -16.03 5.70
CA VAL A 444 2.13 -17.09 5.00
C VAL A 444 1.69 -17.10 3.53
N LYS A 445 2.60 -17.42 2.61
CA LYS A 445 2.35 -17.36 1.17
C LYS A 445 2.69 -18.68 0.48
N THR A 446 1.89 -19.01 -0.51
CA THR A 446 2.02 -20.19 -1.37
C THR A 446 2.37 -19.75 -2.78
N ILE A 447 3.32 -20.41 -3.43
CA ILE A 447 3.52 -20.26 -4.88
C ILE A 447 2.69 -21.33 -5.58
N LEU A 448 1.70 -20.90 -6.37
CA LEU A 448 0.93 -21.80 -7.23
C LEU A 448 1.71 -22.14 -8.50
N GLY A 449 2.45 -21.15 -9.03
CA GLY A 449 3.31 -21.32 -10.19
C GLY A 449 3.40 -20.05 -11.04
N THR A 450 3.62 -20.23 -12.33
CA THR A 450 3.69 -19.13 -13.30
C THR A 450 2.80 -19.37 -14.51
N VAL A 451 2.38 -18.27 -15.15
CA VAL A 451 1.64 -18.28 -16.41
C VAL A 451 2.28 -17.30 -17.39
N PRO A 452 2.25 -17.56 -18.71
CA PRO A 452 2.90 -16.72 -19.69
C PRO A 452 2.19 -15.38 -19.87
N VAL A 453 2.96 -14.34 -20.18
CA VAL A 453 2.46 -13.06 -20.71
C VAL A 453 2.85 -12.98 -22.18
N HIS A 454 1.90 -12.65 -23.05
CA HIS A 454 2.14 -12.55 -24.47
C HIS A 454 2.92 -11.28 -24.85
N ALA A 455 3.43 -11.24 -26.08
CA ALA A 455 4.29 -10.15 -26.54
C ALA A 455 3.60 -8.77 -26.56
N ASP A 456 2.27 -8.75 -26.66
CA ASP A 456 1.44 -7.55 -26.59
C ASP A 456 1.14 -7.10 -25.15
N GLY A 457 1.48 -7.90 -24.14
CA GLY A 457 1.22 -7.65 -22.71
C GLY A 457 0.01 -8.39 -22.15
N SER A 458 -0.75 -9.09 -23.00
CA SER A 458 -1.98 -9.79 -22.59
C SER A 458 -1.71 -11.13 -21.91
N ALA A 459 -2.62 -11.58 -21.05
CA ALA A 459 -2.56 -12.89 -20.39
C ALA A 459 -3.97 -13.48 -20.19
N TYR A 460 -4.11 -14.80 -20.37
CA TYR A 460 -5.35 -15.53 -20.11
C TYR A 460 -5.03 -16.89 -19.49
N PHE A 461 -5.52 -17.15 -18.27
CA PHE A 461 -5.08 -18.30 -17.48
C PHE A 461 -6.10 -18.79 -16.44
N ARG A 462 -5.95 -20.04 -15.98
CA ARG A 462 -6.77 -20.63 -14.91
C ARG A 462 -6.17 -20.41 -13.54
N ILE A 463 -7.03 -20.22 -12.55
CA ILE A 463 -6.71 -20.15 -11.12
C ILE A 463 -7.66 -21.05 -10.32
N PRO A 464 -7.28 -21.51 -9.12
CA PRO A 464 -8.25 -22.14 -8.22
C PRO A 464 -9.34 -21.14 -7.82
N ALA A 465 -10.59 -21.60 -7.81
CA ALA A 465 -11.72 -20.81 -7.33
C ALA A 465 -11.72 -20.73 -5.80
N ASN A 466 -12.35 -19.71 -5.23
CA ASN A 466 -12.49 -19.53 -3.78
C ASN A 466 -11.14 -19.37 -3.05
N THR A 467 -10.10 -18.97 -3.77
CA THR A 467 -8.74 -18.79 -3.25
C THR A 467 -8.31 -17.32 -3.39
N PRO A 468 -7.78 -16.68 -2.34
CA PRO A 468 -7.17 -15.35 -2.43
C PRO A 468 -5.90 -15.37 -3.29
N ILE A 469 -5.95 -14.81 -4.49
CA ILE A 469 -4.85 -14.77 -5.47
C ILE A 469 -4.20 -13.39 -5.52
N PHE A 470 -2.87 -13.35 -5.52
CA PHE A 470 -2.09 -12.17 -5.86
C PHE A 470 -1.15 -12.46 -7.03
N LEU A 471 -0.80 -11.40 -7.78
CA LEU A 471 0.03 -11.50 -8.98
C LEU A 471 1.34 -10.71 -8.84
N GLN A 472 2.40 -11.25 -9.44
CA GLN A 472 3.66 -10.53 -9.65
C GLN A 472 4.10 -10.61 -11.13
N PRO A 473 4.11 -9.51 -11.89
CA PRO A 473 4.74 -9.48 -13.20
C PRO A 473 6.24 -9.74 -13.11
N LEU A 474 6.71 -10.79 -13.78
CA LEU A 474 8.10 -11.24 -13.76
C LEU A 474 8.85 -10.83 -15.03
N ASP A 475 10.10 -10.42 -14.87
CA ASP A 475 11.02 -10.27 -16.01
C ASP A 475 11.58 -11.61 -16.51
N ALA A 476 12.50 -11.57 -17.49
CA ALA A 476 13.11 -12.76 -18.07
C ALA A 476 14.02 -13.55 -17.10
N GLU A 477 14.47 -12.94 -16.00
CA GLU A 477 15.23 -13.63 -14.94
C GLU A 477 14.32 -14.15 -13.82
N GLY A 478 13.01 -13.85 -13.86
CA GLY A 478 12.04 -14.25 -12.85
C GLY A 478 11.92 -13.31 -11.66
N LYS A 479 12.37 -12.05 -11.76
CA LYS A 479 12.24 -11.04 -10.69
C LYS A 479 10.93 -10.28 -10.83
N ALA A 480 10.23 -10.07 -9.72
CA ALA A 480 9.02 -9.26 -9.70
C ALA A 480 9.32 -7.78 -10.02
N GLN A 481 8.57 -7.23 -10.97
CA GLN A 481 8.60 -5.82 -11.34
C GLN A 481 7.57 -5.00 -10.54
N GLN A 482 6.59 -5.67 -9.96
CA GLN A 482 5.61 -5.11 -9.05
C GLN A 482 5.02 -6.26 -8.23
N THR A 483 4.50 -5.96 -7.04
CA THR A 483 3.72 -6.92 -6.25
C THR A 483 2.33 -6.35 -6.04
N MET A 484 1.29 -7.13 -6.35
CA MET A 484 -0.07 -6.82 -5.92
C MET A 484 -0.11 -6.90 -4.39
N ARG A 485 -0.11 -5.75 -3.71
CA ARG A 485 -0.22 -5.63 -2.24
C ARG A 485 -1.69 -5.61 -1.83
N SER A 486 -2.37 -6.68 -2.22
CA SER A 486 -3.79 -6.98 -2.06
C SER A 486 -3.98 -8.36 -2.71
N TRP A 487 -5.22 -8.77 -2.93
CA TRP A 487 -5.55 -9.98 -3.67
C TRP A 487 -6.90 -9.81 -4.38
N PHE A 488 -7.24 -10.78 -5.24
CA PHE A 488 -8.60 -10.99 -5.73
C PHE A 488 -9.01 -12.47 -5.56
N VAL A 489 -10.30 -12.78 -5.71
CA VAL A 489 -10.82 -14.15 -5.69
C VAL A 489 -11.67 -14.36 -6.95
N GLY A 490 -11.49 -15.49 -7.63
CA GLY A 490 -12.45 -15.96 -8.63
C GLY A 490 -13.45 -16.94 -8.01
N MET A 491 -14.74 -16.77 -8.27
CA MET A 491 -15.76 -17.75 -7.92
C MET A 491 -15.74 -18.94 -8.91
N PRO A 492 -16.34 -20.10 -8.55
CA PRO A 492 -16.40 -21.26 -9.44
C PRO A 492 -16.97 -20.93 -10.82
N GLY A 493 -16.19 -21.17 -11.88
CA GLY A 493 -16.56 -20.90 -13.27
C GLY A 493 -16.50 -19.44 -13.71
N GLU A 494 -16.10 -18.52 -12.84
CA GLU A 494 -16.03 -17.09 -13.15
C GLU A 494 -14.93 -16.76 -14.18
N VAL A 495 -15.20 -15.75 -15.02
CA VAL A 495 -14.19 -15.05 -15.80
C VAL A 495 -13.89 -13.72 -15.09
N VAL A 496 -12.77 -13.68 -14.36
CA VAL A 496 -12.24 -12.45 -13.76
C VAL A 496 -11.52 -11.67 -14.87
N SER A 497 -11.83 -10.39 -15.05
CA SER A 497 -11.23 -9.57 -16.10
C SER A 497 -10.64 -8.28 -15.54
N CYS A 498 -9.46 -7.90 -16.03
CA CYS A 498 -8.85 -6.59 -15.78
C CYS A 498 -8.27 -6.00 -17.07
N VAL A 499 -8.22 -4.66 -17.13
CA VAL A 499 -7.56 -3.95 -18.23
C VAL A 499 -6.04 -4.06 -18.08
N GLY A 500 -5.51 -3.90 -16.86
CA GLY A 500 -4.08 -3.98 -16.62
C GLY A 500 -3.70 -4.16 -15.15
N CYS A 501 -2.53 -3.65 -14.77
CA CYS A 501 -2.03 -3.70 -13.40
C CYS A 501 -2.40 -2.44 -12.62
N HIS A 502 -3.41 -2.55 -11.74
CA HIS A 502 -3.95 -1.43 -10.96
C HIS A 502 -4.47 -0.29 -11.84
N GLU A 503 -5.28 -0.64 -12.83
CA GLU A 503 -6.13 0.32 -13.55
C GLU A 503 -7.26 0.84 -12.66
N GLN A 504 -7.89 1.93 -13.09
CA GLN A 504 -9.17 2.35 -12.51
C GLN A 504 -10.33 1.55 -13.13
N GLN A 505 -11.41 1.28 -12.39
CA GLN A 505 -12.54 0.49 -12.90
C GLN A 505 -13.28 1.11 -14.10
N ASN A 506 -13.19 2.43 -14.25
CA ASN A 506 -13.73 3.16 -15.40
C ASN A 506 -12.71 3.31 -16.53
N SER A 507 -11.57 2.62 -16.45
CA SER A 507 -10.60 2.58 -17.55
C SER A 507 -11.20 1.91 -18.76
N VAL A 508 -11.00 2.52 -19.92
CA VAL A 508 -11.40 1.94 -21.19
C VAL A 508 -10.27 0.99 -21.63
N PRO A 509 -10.56 -0.27 -21.98
CA PRO A 509 -9.55 -1.17 -22.50
C PRO A 509 -8.97 -0.64 -23.82
N PRO A 510 -7.68 -0.92 -24.12
CA PRO A 510 -7.10 -0.61 -25.43
C PRO A 510 -7.94 -1.13 -26.59
N ASN A 511 -8.07 -0.34 -27.65
CA ASN A 511 -8.80 -0.72 -28.86
C ASN A 511 -7.97 -1.63 -29.78
N SER A 512 -7.58 -2.79 -29.27
CA SER A 512 -6.82 -3.82 -29.99
C SER A 512 -7.24 -5.19 -29.51
N LEU A 513 -7.37 -6.16 -30.41
CA LEU A 513 -7.68 -7.55 -30.05
C LEU A 513 -6.45 -8.20 -29.40
N PRO A 514 -6.49 -8.55 -28.09
CA PRO A 514 -5.33 -9.10 -27.42
C PRO A 514 -5.03 -10.53 -27.89
N LEU A 515 -3.75 -10.89 -28.00
CA LEU A 515 -3.30 -12.23 -28.38
C LEU A 515 -3.86 -13.31 -27.46
N ALA A 516 -4.04 -12.99 -26.18
CA ALA A 516 -4.65 -13.87 -25.19
C ALA A 516 -6.10 -14.27 -25.54
N ALA A 517 -6.86 -13.38 -26.20
CA ALA A 517 -8.27 -13.62 -26.55
C ALA A 517 -8.45 -14.70 -27.63
N LEU A 518 -7.38 -15.00 -28.38
CA LEU A 518 -7.35 -15.98 -29.47
C LEU A 518 -6.88 -17.36 -28.99
N ARG A 519 -6.78 -17.58 -27.68
CA ARG A 519 -6.17 -18.77 -27.08
C ARG A 519 -7.04 -19.32 -25.96
N ASP A 520 -6.87 -20.60 -25.69
CA ASP A 520 -7.39 -21.20 -24.47
C ASP A 520 -6.66 -20.65 -23.23
N PRO A 521 -7.32 -20.59 -22.06
CA PRO A 521 -6.68 -20.14 -20.85
C PRO A 521 -5.55 -21.09 -20.46
N ALA A 522 -4.35 -20.54 -20.26
CA ALA A 522 -3.17 -21.29 -19.87
C ALA A 522 -3.35 -21.95 -18.49
N ALA A 523 -2.87 -23.18 -18.36
CA ALA A 523 -2.69 -23.82 -17.06
C ALA A 523 -1.50 -23.21 -16.31
N ILE A 524 -1.54 -23.28 -14.99
CA ILE A 524 -0.42 -22.84 -14.14
C ILE A 524 0.76 -23.81 -14.32
N THR A 525 1.93 -23.29 -14.67
CA THR A 525 3.17 -24.07 -14.70
C THR A 525 3.73 -24.14 -13.29
N PRO A 526 3.89 -25.35 -12.69
CA PRO A 526 4.35 -25.48 -11.31
C PRO A 526 5.77 -24.93 -11.09
N TRP A 527 6.03 -24.37 -9.90
CA TRP A 527 7.33 -23.80 -9.54
C TRP A 527 8.19 -24.78 -8.74
N HIS A 528 9.16 -25.42 -9.41
CA HIS A 528 10.06 -26.42 -8.83
C HIS A 528 9.33 -27.50 -8.01
N GLY A 529 8.30 -28.12 -8.61
CA GLY A 529 7.45 -29.14 -7.98
C GLY A 529 6.01 -28.67 -7.75
N PRO A 530 5.19 -29.46 -7.02
CA PRO A 530 3.80 -29.10 -6.71
C PRO A 530 3.67 -27.78 -5.95
N ALA A 531 2.52 -27.13 -6.09
CA ALA A 531 2.16 -25.93 -5.34
C ALA A 531 2.24 -26.19 -3.83
N ARG A 532 2.87 -25.29 -3.10
CA ARG A 532 3.12 -25.41 -1.65
C ARG A 532 3.46 -24.06 -1.03
N GLY A 533 3.34 -23.99 0.30
CA GLY A 533 3.82 -22.86 1.08
C GLY A 533 5.31 -22.61 0.87
N PHE A 534 5.70 -21.35 0.73
CA PHE A 534 7.09 -20.93 0.57
C PHE A 534 7.73 -20.74 1.95
N SER A 535 8.85 -21.42 2.23
CA SER A 535 9.64 -21.20 3.44
C SER A 535 11.12 -21.00 3.15
N PHE A 536 11.79 -20.25 4.03
CA PHE A 536 13.23 -20.02 3.95
C PHE A 536 14.02 -21.34 4.03
N ASP A 537 13.65 -22.22 4.96
CA ASP A 537 14.35 -23.49 5.20
C ASP A 537 14.23 -24.48 4.05
N ARG A 538 13.15 -24.37 3.26
CA ARG A 538 12.85 -25.27 2.15
C ARG A 538 13.38 -24.73 0.83
N GLU A 539 13.35 -23.42 0.63
CA GLU A 539 13.64 -22.79 -0.65
C GLU A 539 14.99 -22.07 -0.70
N VAL A 540 15.43 -21.42 0.39
CA VAL A 540 16.65 -20.57 0.42
C VAL A 540 17.82 -21.27 1.10
N GLN A 541 17.59 -21.91 2.24
CA GLN A 541 18.64 -22.59 3.02
C GLN A 541 19.45 -23.61 2.17
N PRO A 542 18.84 -24.43 1.28
CA PRO A 542 19.61 -25.32 0.42
C PRO A 542 20.59 -24.61 -0.53
N VAL A 543 20.26 -23.39 -0.96
CA VAL A 543 21.18 -22.55 -1.76
C VAL A 543 22.37 -22.12 -0.90
N LEU A 544 22.10 -21.68 0.33
CA LEU A 544 23.14 -21.27 1.27
C LEU A 544 24.06 -22.42 1.66
N ASP A 545 23.50 -23.60 1.95
CA ASP A 545 24.26 -24.80 2.27
C ASP A 545 25.24 -25.17 1.15
N ARG A 546 24.76 -25.17 -0.09
CA ARG A 546 25.55 -25.53 -1.25
C ARG A 546 26.62 -24.49 -1.58
N ARG A 547 26.30 -23.19 -1.47
CA ARG A 547 27.11 -22.11 -2.07
C ARG A 547 27.85 -21.22 -1.09
N CYS A 548 27.38 -21.14 0.16
CA CYS A 548 27.82 -20.12 1.11
C CYS A 548 28.35 -20.71 2.41
N ALA A 549 27.72 -21.77 2.93
CA ALA A 549 27.92 -22.27 4.29
C ALA A 549 29.34 -22.79 4.57
N GLY A 550 30.09 -23.21 3.55
CA GLY A 550 31.50 -23.57 3.72
C GLY A 550 32.37 -22.39 4.16
N CYS A 551 32.11 -21.19 3.62
CA CYS A 551 32.82 -19.95 3.96
C CYS A 551 32.08 -19.10 5.03
N HIS A 552 30.83 -19.42 5.34
CA HIS A 552 30.02 -18.78 6.38
C HIS A 552 29.72 -19.79 7.48
N ASP A 553 30.72 -20.03 8.32
CA ASP A 553 30.82 -21.18 9.23
C ASP A 553 30.91 -20.80 10.71
N GLY A 554 30.75 -19.51 11.02
CA GLY A 554 30.90 -18.98 12.38
C GLY A 554 32.32 -18.93 12.91
N GLN A 555 33.32 -19.42 12.18
CA GLN A 555 34.69 -19.51 12.67
C GLN A 555 35.43 -18.18 12.50
N PRO A 556 36.24 -17.77 13.50
CA PRO A 556 37.14 -16.64 13.35
C PRO A 556 38.08 -16.82 12.15
N ARG A 557 38.19 -15.78 11.32
CA ARG A 557 39.14 -15.72 10.22
C ARG A 557 40.49 -15.17 10.70
N LYS A 558 41.54 -15.41 9.92
CA LYS A 558 42.92 -14.98 10.23
C LYS A 558 43.05 -13.47 10.43
N ASP A 559 42.15 -12.69 9.82
CA ASP A 559 42.09 -11.23 9.94
C ASP A 559 41.21 -10.74 11.11
N GLY A 560 40.79 -11.66 11.99
CA GLY A 560 39.98 -11.37 13.17
C GLY A 560 38.48 -11.21 12.89
N ARG A 561 38.03 -11.28 11.61
CA ARG A 561 36.60 -11.23 11.29
C ARG A 561 35.92 -12.55 11.67
N GLN A 562 34.71 -12.47 12.19
CA GLN A 562 33.83 -13.62 12.38
C GLN A 562 32.63 -13.47 11.45
N LEU A 563 32.49 -14.41 10.50
CA LEU A 563 31.37 -14.43 9.56
C LEU A 563 30.17 -15.14 10.19
N PRO A 564 28.92 -14.81 9.78
CA PRO A 564 27.75 -15.52 10.29
C PRO A 564 27.83 -17.00 9.96
N ASP A 565 27.38 -17.86 10.87
CA ASP A 565 27.23 -19.29 10.62
C ASP A 565 25.91 -19.55 9.89
N PHE A 566 25.99 -19.90 8.61
CA PHE A 566 24.81 -20.23 7.81
C PHE A 566 24.34 -21.68 7.99
N ARG A 567 25.06 -22.50 8.76
CA ARG A 567 24.66 -23.86 9.15
C ARG A 567 23.90 -23.84 10.47
N ALA A 568 24.17 -22.82 11.30
CA ALA A 568 23.57 -22.68 12.61
C ALA A 568 22.04 -22.71 12.48
N LYS A 569 21.46 -23.63 13.25
CA LYS A 569 20.04 -23.93 13.37
C LYS A 569 19.26 -24.09 12.07
N ARG A 570 19.75 -25.06 11.31
CA ARG A 570 18.89 -25.94 10.49
C ARG A 570 17.85 -26.76 11.30
N ARG A 571 17.97 -26.79 12.64
CA ARG A 571 16.99 -27.32 13.62
C ARG A 571 17.01 -26.43 14.89
N HIS A 572 15.84 -25.97 15.32
CA HIS A 572 15.62 -24.91 16.30
C HIS A 572 16.05 -25.25 17.75
N LYS A 573 17.03 -24.53 18.33
CA LYS A 573 17.19 -24.17 19.77
C LYS A 573 18.05 -22.88 19.96
N ASP A 574 17.53 -21.73 19.52
CA ASP A 574 17.90 -20.34 19.94
C ASP A 574 19.01 -19.47 19.30
N PHE A 575 18.63 -18.24 18.91
CA PHE A 575 19.05 -17.04 19.64
C PHE A 575 17.86 -16.06 19.61
N LYS A 576 17.01 -16.14 20.65
CA LYS A 576 15.61 -15.63 20.73
C LYS A 576 14.56 -16.41 19.90
N GLY A 577 14.74 -17.73 19.78
CA GLY A 577 13.71 -18.74 19.43
C GLY A 577 13.26 -18.87 17.97
N ASN A 578 12.80 -17.77 17.34
CA ASN A 578 11.78 -17.90 16.28
C ASN A 578 12.32 -18.14 14.85
N TYR A 579 13.58 -17.76 14.55
CA TYR A 579 14.16 -17.91 13.21
C TYR A 579 15.61 -18.43 13.23
N SER A 580 16.09 -18.87 12.07
CA SER A 580 17.49 -19.28 11.88
C SER A 580 18.46 -18.07 11.82
N PRO A 581 19.71 -18.23 12.32
CA PRO A 581 20.76 -17.22 12.17
C PRO A 581 21.04 -16.82 10.70
N ALA A 582 20.94 -17.77 9.77
CA ALA A 582 21.12 -17.52 8.34
C ALA A 582 20.07 -16.54 7.81
N TYR A 583 18.80 -16.76 8.14
CA TYR A 583 17.70 -15.86 7.80
C TYR A 583 18.00 -14.44 8.31
N MET A 584 18.21 -14.30 9.62
CA MET A 584 18.46 -13.00 10.25
C MET A 584 19.69 -12.27 9.70
N ALA A 585 20.76 -12.99 9.37
CA ALA A 585 21.98 -12.40 8.82
C ALA A 585 21.78 -11.81 7.41
N LEU A 586 20.82 -12.31 6.62
CA LEU A 586 20.53 -11.82 5.28
C LEU A 586 19.57 -10.62 5.27
N HIS A 587 18.71 -10.45 6.28
CA HIS A 587 17.72 -9.36 6.36
C HIS A 587 18.25 -7.95 6.09
N PRO A 588 19.43 -7.55 6.59
CA PRO A 588 20.01 -6.24 6.32
C PRO A 588 20.42 -6.03 4.85
N PHE A 589 20.59 -7.10 4.08
CA PHE A 589 21.08 -7.05 2.70
C PHE A 589 19.96 -7.02 1.65
N VAL A 590 18.70 -7.15 2.06
CA VAL A 590 17.54 -7.14 1.16
C VAL A 590 16.66 -5.91 1.43
N ARG A 591 16.14 -5.32 0.35
CA ARG A 591 15.12 -4.28 0.41
C ARG A 591 13.75 -4.96 0.28
N ARG A 592 12.78 -4.49 1.07
CA ARG A 592 11.44 -5.07 1.18
C ARG A 592 10.48 -4.06 1.82
N ALA A 593 9.17 -4.29 1.67
CA ALA A 593 8.14 -3.50 2.32
C ALA A 593 8.00 -3.87 3.80
N GLY A 594 7.99 -2.87 4.68
CA GLY A 594 7.61 -3.06 6.09
C GLY A 594 6.13 -3.39 6.28
N TYR A 595 5.74 -3.72 7.53
CA TYR A 595 4.34 -3.97 7.90
C TYR A 595 3.42 -2.77 7.63
N GLU A 596 3.99 -1.57 7.69
CA GLU A 596 3.29 -0.28 7.58
C GLU A 596 3.83 0.53 6.38
N ALA A 597 4.38 -0.17 5.36
CA ALA A 597 4.91 0.47 4.17
C ALA A 597 3.84 1.30 3.45
N ASP A 598 4.25 2.45 2.88
CA ASP A 598 3.36 3.46 2.28
C ASP A 598 2.21 2.81 1.49
N TYR A 599 0.98 3.19 1.82
CA TYR A 599 -0.20 2.52 1.26
C TYR A 599 -0.47 2.91 -0.20
N HIS A 600 0.06 4.05 -0.62
CA HIS A 600 -0.01 4.48 -2.01
C HIS A 600 0.71 3.52 -2.94
N MET A 601 0.31 3.53 -4.22
CA MET A 601 0.95 2.73 -5.25
C MET A 601 2.44 3.10 -5.36
N PRO A 602 3.38 2.20 -5.05
CA PRO A 602 4.80 2.47 -5.18
C PRO A 602 5.20 2.58 -6.66
N ALA A 603 6.33 3.22 -6.92
CA ALA A 603 6.95 3.15 -8.24
C ALA A 603 7.23 1.68 -8.62
N PRO A 604 7.10 1.28 -9.89
CA PRO A 604 7.37 -0.10 -10.25
C PRO A 604 8.84 -0.44 -9.98
N ALA A 605 9.08 -1.66 -9.48
CA ALA A 605 10.34 -2.16 -8.95
C ALA A 605 10.92 -1.40 -7.74
N GLU A 606 10.09 -0.68 -6.96
CA GLU A 606 10.48 -0.02 -5.69
C GLU A 606 11.15 -0.99 -4.69
N TRP A 607 10.64 -2.22 -4.61
CA TRP A 607 11.21 -3.31 -3.80
C TRP A 607 11.72 -4.48 -4.66
N GLY A 608 12.03 -4.23 -5.93
CA GLY A 608 12.57 -5.26 -6.82
C GLY A 608 13.87 -5.85 -6.28
N ALA A 609 14.11 -7.15 -6.49
CA ALA A 609 15.21 -7.87 -5.86
C ALA A 609 16.60 -7.23 -6.11
N GLU A 610 16.80 -6.60 -7.27
CA GLU A 610 18.02 -5.87 -7.63
C GLU A 610 18.28 -4.60 -6.81
N THR A 611 17.29 -4.05 -6.13
CA THR A 611 17.49 -2.91 -5.20
C THR A 611 18.13 -3.35 -3.88
N GLY A 612 18.16 -4.66 -3.61
CA GLY A 612 18.86 -5.24 -2.46
C GLY A 612 20.36 -5.38 -2.70
N VAL A 613 21.15 -5.04 -1.68
CA VAL A 613 22.62 -5.18 -1.74
C VAL A 613 23.07 -6.63 -1.87
N LEU A 614 22.29 -7.60 -1.38
CA LEU A 614 22.57 -9.02 -1.58
C LEU A 614 22.71 -9.35 -3.07
N VAL A 615 21.72 -8.97 -3.88
CA VAL A 615 21.70 -9.26 -5.32
C VAL A 615 22.78 -8.47 -6.04
N GLN A 616 22.97 -7.19 -5.69
CA GLN A 616 24.03 -6.36 -6.27
C GLN A 616 25.41 -6.97 -6.00
N MET A 617 25.71 -7.32 -4.74
CA MET A 617 26.98 -7.92 -4.33
C MET A 617 27.25 -9.25 -5.04
N LEU A 618 26.28 -10.17 -5.04
CA LEU A 618 26.46 -11.49 -5.65
C LEU A 618 26.64 -11.43 -7.17
N LYS A 619 25.95 -10.50 -7.86
CA LYS A 619 26.10 -10.34 -9.32
C LYS A 619 27.40 -9.66 -9.74
N LYS A 620 27.95 -8.76 -8.90
CA LYS A 620 29.32 -8.24 -9.10
C LYS A 620 30.35 -9.36 -8.92
N GLY A 621 30.11 -10.22 -7.94
CA GLY A 621 30.97 -11.34 -7.58
C GLY A 621 31.25 -11.35 -6.08
N HIS A 622 31.27 -12.55 -5.51
CA HIS A 622 31.57 -12.76 -4.10
C HIS A 622 32.41 -14.03 -3.96
N HIS A 623 33.73 -13.89 -3.90
CA HIS A 623 34.68 -14.99 -3.77
C HIS A 623 34.43 -16.14 -4.76
N ASN A 624 34.20 -15.78 -6.03
CA ASN A 624 33.90 -16.70 -7.14
C ASN A 624 32.69 -17.63 -6.96
N VAL A 625 31.81 -17.37 -5.99
CA VAL A 625 30.53 -18.09 -5.89
C VAL A 625 29.69 -17.81 -7.15
N ARG A 626 29.15 -18.88 -7.74
CA ARG A 626 28.25 -18.84 -8.88
C ARG A 626 26.95 -19.57 -8.52
N LEU A 627 25.83 -18.92 -8.80
CA LEU A 627 24.51 -19.52 -8.65
C LEU A 627 23.96 -19.91 -10.01
N THR A 628 23.31 -21.06 -10.07
CA THR A 628 22.49 -21.51 -11.20
C THR A 628 21.24 -20.64 -11.36
N ALA A 629 20.54 -20.76 -12.49
CA ALA A 629 19.29 -20.04 -12.73
C ALA A 629 18.21 -20.36 -11.69
N GLU A 630 18.08 -21.63 -11.29
CA GLU A 630 17.15 -22.04 -10.24
C GLU A 630 17.52 -21.45 -8.86
N GLU A 631 18.80 -21.50 -8.49
CA GLU A 631 19.26 -20.93 -7.22
C GLU A 631 19.02 -19.41 -7.16
N TRP A 632 19.19 -18.71 -8.29
CA TRP A 632 18.77 -17.31 -8.42
C TRP A 632 17.27 -17.13 -8.27
N GLY A 633 16.47 -17.94 -8.97
CA GLY A 633 15.00 -17.90 -8.90
C GLY A 633 14.47 -18.07 -7.48
N ARG A 634 15.10 -18.93 -6.66
CA ARG A 634 14.76 -19.12 -5.25
C ARG A 634 15.06 -17.88 -4.39
N LEU A 635 16.21 -17.24 -4.59
CA LEU A 635 16.56 -16.01 -3.89
C LEU A 635 15.67 -14.84 -4.31
N TYR A 636 15.36 -14.70 -5.60
CA TYR A 636 14.45 -13.67 -6.09
C TYR A 636 13.05 -13.88 -5.53
N ALA A 637 12.51 -15.10 -5.60
CA ALA A 637 11.20 -15.40 -5.03
C ALA A 637 11.12 -15.08 -3.53
N TRP A 638 12.16 -15.40 -2.74
CA TRP A 638 12.18 -15.05 -1.32
C TRP A 638 12.12 -13.55 -1.06
N ILE A 639 12.86 -12.75 -1.83
CA ILE A 639 12.84 -11.28 -1.71
C ILE A 639 11.48 -10.73 -2.16
N ASP A 640 11.04 -11.14 -3.36
CA ASP A 640 9.78 -10.70 -3.97
C ASP A 640 8.55 -11.06 -3.12
N PHE A 641 8.58 -12.18 -2.39
CA PHE A 641 7.49 -12.61 -1.50
C PHE A 641 7.45 -11.87 -0.16
N ASN A 642 8.30 -10.86 0.01
CA ASN A 642 8.46 -10.14 1.26
C ASN A 642 9.00 -11.03 2.40
N VAL A 643 10.05 -11.80 2.08
CA VAL A 643 10.91 -12.58 3.00
C VAL A 643 10.19 -13.54 3.97
N PRO A 644 9.24 -14.38 3.52
CA PRO A 644 8.58 -15.36 4.39
C PRO A 644 9.58 -16.32 5.03
N TYR A 645 9.28 -16.77 6.26
CA TYR A 645 10.04 -17.80 6.95
C TYR A 645 9.30 -19.15 6.95
N ALA A 646 8.07 -19.20 7.45
CA ALA A 646 7.27 -20.43 7.60
C ALA A 646 6.41 -20.73 6.37
N ALA A 647 6.28 -22.02 6.01
CA ALA A 647 5.48 -22.45 4.85
C ALA A 647 3.99 -22.60 5.16
N ASN A 648 3.62 -22.81 6.42
CA ASN A 648 2.25 -22.84 6.94
C ASN A 648 2.25 -22.41 8.41
N TRP A 649 1.09 -22.34 9.06
CA TRP A 649 1.04 -21.88 10.46
C TRP A 649 1.58 -22.93 11.43
N GLY A 650 1.51 -24.21 11.09
CA GLY A 650 2.13 -25.30 11.85
C GLY A 650 3.66 -25.19 11.98
N GLU A 651 4.33 -24.61 10.98
CA GLU A 651 5.77 -24.30 11.00
C GLU A 651 6.10 -22.93 11.66
N SER A 652 5.09 -22.13 12.00
CA SER A 652 5.31 -20.84 12.67
C SER A 652 5.70 -21.01 14.14
N HIS A 653 6.24 -19.97 14.77
CA HIS A 653 6.51 -19.99 16.22
C HIS A 653 5.23 -19.88 17.08
N ARG A 654 4.05 -19.79 16.46
CA ARG A 654 2.72 -19.83 17.10
C ARG A 654 1.78 -20.75 16.30
N PRO A 655 1.99 -22.07 16.36
CA PRO A 655 1.17 -23.01 15.60
C PRO A 655 -0.27 -23.04 16.13
N PRO A 656 -1.26 -23.32 15.26
CA PRO A 656 -2.63 -23.56 15.69
C PRO A 656 -2.74 -24.90 16.44
N ASP A 657 -3.77 -25.03 17.27
CA ASP A 657 -4.09 -26.32 17.87
C ASP A 657 -4.80 -27.26 16.84
N PRO A 658 -4.75 -28.59 17.04
CA PRO A 658 -5.36 -29.54 16.10
C PRO A 658 -6.88 -29.38 15.92
N GLU A 659 -7.60 -28.86 16.92
CA GLU A 659 -9.04 -28.69 16.85
C GLU A 659 -9.39 -27.51 15.93
N GLN A 660 -8.66 -26.40 16.05
CA GLN A 660 -8.74 -25.26 15.14
C GLN A 660 -8.49 -25.68 13.69
N VAL A 661 -7.47 -26.50 13.46
CA VAL A 661 -7.17 -27.04 12.12
C VAL A 661 -8.34 -27.89 11.61
N ALA A 662 -8.88 -28.79 12.44
CA ALA A 662 -10.00 -29.64 12.07
C ALA A 662 -11.26 -28.83 11.72
N ARG A 663 -11.61 -27.82 12.52
CA ARG A 663 -12.76 -26.95 12.26
C ARG A 663 -12.59 -26.13 10.98
N ARG A 664 -11.40 -25.57 10.74
CA ARG A 664 -11.13 -24.82 9.50
C ARG A 664 -11.30 -25.70 8.27
N VAL A 665 -10.77 -26.93 8.29
CA VAL A 665 -10.95 -27.84 7.15
C VAL A 665 -12.41 -28.23 6.97
N LYS A 666 -13.14 -28.50 8.07
CA LYS A 666 -14.58 -28.78 8.03
C LYS A 666 -15.34 -27.66 7.30
N TYR A 667 -15.16 -26.40 7.71
CA TYR A 667 -15.91 -25.28 7.14
C TYR A 667 -15.43 -24.85 5.76
N LYS A 668 -14.14 -25.00 5.43
CA LYS A 668 -13.65 -24.84 4.05
C LYS A 668 -14.37 -25.80 3.10
N LYS A 669 -14.48 -27.08 3.49
CA LYS A 669 -15.17 -28.08 2.68
C LYS A 669 -16.67 -27.80 2.61
N LEU A 670 -17.30 -27.57 3.75
CA LEU A 670 -18.76 -27.44 3.86
C LEU A 670 -19.29 -26.17 3.19
N LEU A 671 -18.64 -25.02 3.40
CA LEU A 671 -19.17 -23.71 3.06
C LEU A 671 -18.44 -23.03 1.90
N ALA A 672 -17.21 -23.43 1.58
CA ALA A 672 -16.41 -22.83 0.52
C ALA A 672 -16.08 -23.78 -0.64
N ASN A 673 -16.46 -25.06 -0.57
CA ASN A 673 -16.11 -26.06 -1.58
C ASN A 673 -14.58 -26.17 -1.80
N ILE A 674 -13.79 -26.04 -0.73
CA ILE A 674 -12.33 -26.15 -0.74
C ILE A 674 -11.92 -27.39 0.05
N ASP A 675 -11.13 -28.26 -0.56
CA ASP A 675 -10.67 -29.53 0.04
C ASP A 675 -9.22 -29.44 0.59
N ASP A 676 -8.62 -28.24 0.56
CA ASP A 676 -7.23 -27.99 0.95
C ASP A 676 -6.96 -28.30 2.43
N ARG A 677 -5.76 -28.83 2.67
CA ARG A 677 -5.24 -29.23 3.98
C ARG A 677 -3.96 -28.45 4.26
N ASP A 678 -4.10 -27.16 4.52
CA ASP A 678 -2.95 -26.23 4.50
C ASP A 678 -1.85 -26.57 5.53
N GLU A 679 -2.23 -27.24 6.63
CA GLU A 679 -1.35 -27.61 7.73
C GLU A 679 -0.80 -29.03 7.61
N GLU A 680 -0.97 -29.69 6.46
CA GLU A 680 -0.29 -30.96 6.20
C GLU A 680 1.24 -30.78 6.27
N PRO A 681 1.96 -31.71 6.92
CA PRO A 681 3.40 -31.61 7.05
C PRO A 681 4.10 -31.57 5.69
N LEU A 682 4.87 -30.52 5.46
CA LEU A 682 5.76 -30.43 4.31
C LEU A 682 7.12 -31.02 4.72
N PRO A 683 7.70 -31.98 4.00
CA PRO A 683 9.04 -32.49 4.34
C PRO A 683 10.12 -31.47 3.95
N LEU A 684 11.15 -31.30 4.79
CA LEU A 684 12.33 -30.50 4.43
C LEU A 684 13.24 -31.26 3.45
N PRO A 685 13.87 -30.57 2.48
CA PRO A 685 14.87 -31.20 1.63
C PRO A 685 16.10 -31.61 2.46
N PRO A 686 16.84 -32.63 2.00
CA PRO A 686 18.09 -33.01 2.64
C PRO A 686 19.10 -31.85 2.62
N VAL A 687 20.06 -31.92 3.54
CA VAL A 687 21.20 -31.00 3.59
C VAL A 687 21.95 -31.03 2.26
N ALA A 688 21.97 -29.90 1.55
CA ALA A 688 22.73 -29.82 0.31
C ALA A 688 24.23 -29.88 0.63
N LYS A 689 24.98 -30.64 -0.16
CA LYS A 689 26.44 -30.72 -0.05
C LYS A 689 27.05 -29.38 -0.47
N PHE A 690 27.98 -28.87 0.33
CA PHE A 690 28.74 -27.67 -0.02
C PHE A 690 29.62 -27.91 -1.25
N GLU A 691 29.57 -26.97 -2.20
CA GLU A 691 30.37 -26.91 -3.40
C GLU A 691 31.31 -25.71 -3.30
N ALA A 692 32.59 -25.98 -3.04
CA ALA A 692 33.59 -24.93 -2.92
C ALA A 692 33.71 -24.13 -4.24
N PRO A 693 33.70 -22.79 -4.19
CA PRO A 693 33.93 -21.99 -5.38
C PRO A 693 35.36 -22.15 -5.89
N ALA A 694 35.57 -21.85 -7.17
CA ALA A 694 36.92 -21.78 -7.73
C ALA A 694 37.77 -20.74 -6.98
N PRO A 695 39.07 -21.00 -6.73
CA PRO A 695 39.95 -20.03 -6.10
C PRO A 695 39.92 -18.67 -6.80
N GLU A 696 39.95 -17.58 -6.03
CA GLU A 696 40.08 -16.25 -6.60
C GLU A 696 41.43 -16.12 -7.31
N SER A 697 41.42 -15.48 -8.49
CA SER A 697 42.66 -15.07 -9.14
C SER A 697 43.38 -14.07 -8.23
N ALA A 698 44.71 -14.11 -8.25
CA ALA A 698 45.51 -13.10 -7.55
C ALA A 698 45.09 -11.70 -8.00
N ARG A 699 44.88 -10.81 -7.02
CA ARG A 699 44.59 -9.41 -7.32
C ARG A 699 45.79 -8.81 -8.07
N PRO A 700 45.56 -8.03 -9.15
CA PRO A 700 46.63 -7.40 -9.88
C PRO A 700 47.36 -6.37 -9.01
N ALA A 701 48.60 -6.04 -9.38
CA ALA A 701 49.31 -4.94 -8.74
C ALA A 701 48.57 -3.61 -8.99
N PRO A 702 48.57 -2.67 -8.02
CA PRO A 702 48.06 -1.32 -8.26
C PRO A 702 48.72 -0.68 -9.48
N ALA A 703 47.94 0.03 -10.29
CA ALA A 703 48.47 0.75 -11.44
C ALA A 703 49.31 1.94 -10.96
N LYS A 704 50.41 2.22 -11.65
CA LYS A 704 51.29 3.36 -11.39
C LYS A 704 51.09 4.43 -12.45
N LEU A 705 51.07 5.69 -12.03
CA LEU A 705 50.99 6.85 -12.90
C LEU A 705 51.89 7.95 -12.33
N ASP A 706 52.86 8.39 -13.12
CA ASP A 706 53.78 9.46 -12.69
C ASP A 706 53.01 10.75 -12.40
N GLY A 707 53.32 11.40 -11.27
CA GLY A 707 52.64 12.61 -10.82
C GLY A 707 51.24 12.38 -10.23
N TRP A 708 50.86 11.14 -9.92
CA TRP A 708 49.60 10.80 -9.25
C TRP A 708 49.84 9.75 -8.14
N PRO A 709 49.19 9.84 -6.96
CA PRO A 709 48.15 10.80 -6.56
C PRO A 709 48.67 12.22 -6.32
N LEU A 710 47.75 13.18 -6.34
CA LEU A 710 48.01 14.59 -6.06
C LEU A 710 47.75 14.91 -4.58
N ALA A 711 48.60 15.76 -3.99
CA ALA A 711 48.26 16.45 -2.74
C ALA A 711 47.10 17.42 -2.96
N ALA A 712 46.38 17.79 -1.89
CA ALA A 712 45.21 18.66 -1.98
C ALA A 712 45.54 20.02 -2.62
N GLU A 713 46.69 20.60 -2.28
CA GLU A 713 47.18 21.87 -2.82
C GLU A 713 47.49 21.75 -4.32
N GLN A 714 48.05 20.62 -4.75
CA GLN A 714 48.33 20.34 -6.17
C GLN A 714 47.03 20.13 -6.96
N ALA A 715 46.04 19.45 -6.38
CA ALA A 715 44.73 19.28 -6.99
C ALA A 715 44.01 20.64 -7.14
N GLN A 716 44.05 21.49 -6.12
CA GLN A 716 43.50 22.86 -6.15
C GLN A 716 44.24 23.77 -7.15
N ALA A 717 45.56 23.63 -7.25
CA ALA A 717 46.36 24.34 -8.26
C ALA A 717 45.95 23.89 -9.67
N ALA A 718 45.84 22.57 -9.93
CA ALA A 718 45.38 22.06 -11.22
C ALA A 718 43.99 22.57 -11.61
N GLN A 719 43.06 22.70 -10.66
CA GLN A 719 41.76 23.33 -10.89
C GLN A 719 41.88 24.83 -11.23
N LYS A 720 42.76 25.56 -10.53
CA LYS A 720 43.03 26.98 -10.80
C LYS A 720 43.61 27.20 -12.19
N ASP A 721 44.51 26.33 -12.60
CA ASP A 721 45.30 26.46 -13.82
C ASP A 721 44.55 25.93 -15.07
N ALA A 722 43.34 25.37 -14.89
CA ALA A 722 42.49 24.88 -15.98
C ALA A 722 41.90 26.00 -16.89
N GLY A 723 42.21 27.27 -16.63
CA GLY A 723 41.93 28.40 -17.54
C GLY A 723 40.46 28.83 -17.63
N SER A 724 39.59 28.35 -16.73
CA SER A 724 38.17 28.74 -16.64
C SER A 724 37.83 29.14 -15.20
N PRO A 725 36.74 29.92 -14.96
CA PRO A 725 36.29 30.22 -13.59
C PRO A 725 36.07 28.96 -12.77
N ARG A 726 36.46 28.97 -11.49
CA ARG A 726 36.32 27.78 -10.61
C ARG A 726 34.87 27.35 -10.40
N GLU A 727 33.94 28.30 -10.51
CA GLU A 727 32.52 28.07 -10.30
C GLU A 727 31.70 28.59 -11.49
N LEU A 728 30.59 27.92 -11.76
CA LEU A 728 29.57 28.32 -12.71
C LEU A 728 28.21 28.25 -12.00
N VAL A 729 27.45 29.34 -11.99
CA VAL A 729 26.11 29.38 -11.41
C VAL A 729 25.08 29.44 -12.53
N LEU A 730 24.30 28.39 -12.69
CA LEU A 730 23.17 28.36 -13.61
C LEU A 730 21.93 28.91 -12.90
N LYS A 731 21.40 30.04 -13.39
CA LYS A 731 20.10 30.56 -12.94
C LYS A 731 18.99 29.79 -13.63
N LEU A 732 18.22 29.00 -12.88
CA LEU A 732 17.15 28.18 -13.46
C LEU A 732 15.85 28.98 -13.51
N SER A 733 15.33 29.44 -12.37
CA SER A 733 14.08 30.23 -12.32
C SER A 733 13.96 30.94 -10.98
N GLY A 734 13.61 32.23 -10.97
CA GLY A 734 13.54 33.02 -9.73
C GLY A 734 14.83 32.87 -8.91
N ASP A 735 14.69 32.40 -7.66
CA ASP A 735 15.79 32.15 -6.73
C ASP A 735 16.38 30.72 -6.82
N VAL A 736 15.86 29.87 -7.71
CA VAL A 736 16.38 28.51 -7.91
C VAL A 736 17.61 28.54 -8.83
N THR A 737 18.77 28.23 -8.27
CA THR A 737 20.06 28.15 -8.97
C THR A 737 20.67 26.74 -8.88
N MET A 738 21.63 26.46 -9.76
CA MET A 738 22.49 25.29 -9.69
C MET A 738 23.94 25.74 -9.75
N ASN A 739 24.69 25.46 -8.68
CA ASN A 739 26.12 25.75 -8.62
C ASN A 739 26.91 24.57 -9.17
N CYS A 740 27.93 24.85 -9.97
CA CYS A 740 28.81 23.85 -10.55
C CYS A 740 30.27 24.23 -10.28
N ALA A 741 31.12 23.24 -9.99
CA ALA A 741 32.56 23.40 -9.82
C ALA A 741 33.31 22.94 -11.08
N LEU A 742 34.38 23.64 -11.43
CA LEU A 742 35.27 23.29 -12.53
C LEU A 742 36.08 22.04 -12.17
N ILE A 743 36.06 21.03 -13.01
CA ILE A 743 36.85 19.81 -12.88
C ILE A 743 37.97 19.87 -13.92
N PRO A 744 39.25 19.86 -13.51
CA PRO A 744 40.36 19.97 -14.45
C PRO A 744 40.50 18.72 -15.31
N ALA A 745 40.97 18.89 -16.55
CA ALA A 745 41.49 17.79 -17.36
C ALA A 745 42.69 17.14 -16.66
N GLY A 746 42.97 15.88 -16.98
CA GLY A 746 44.10 15.18 -16.41
C GLY A 746 44.05 13.68 -16.61
N ARG A 747 45.04 13.00 -16.03
CA ARG A 747 45.11 11.54 -15.98
C ARG A 747 45.02 11.09 -14.53
N PHE A 748 44.32 9.99 -14.30
CA PHE A 748 44.21 9.38 -12.97
C PHE A 748 44.13 7.86 -13.10
N VAL A 749 44.31 7.17 -11.98
CA VAL A 749 44.07 5.72 -11.90
C VAL A 749 42.62 5.49 -11.48
N MET A 750 41.86 4.84 -12.36
CA MET A 750 40.47 4.45 -12.16
C MET A 750 40.39 3.01 -11.65
N GLY A 751 39.47 2.75 -10.71
CA GLY A 751 39.32 1.47 -10.05
C GLY A 751 40.07 1.38 -8.72
N ASP A 752 39.97 0.23 -8.07
CA ASP A 752 40.58 -0.02 -6.77
C ASP A 752 40.91 -1.52 -6.66
N VAL A 753 42.20 -1.88 -6.67
CA VAL A 753 42.61 -3.28 -6.53
C VAL A 753 42.24 -3.90 -5.18
N ALA A 754 41.89 -3.12 -4.15
CA ALA A 754 41.35 -3.60 -2.88
C ALA A 754 39.80 -3.68 -2.85
N GLY A 755 39.16 -3.23 -3.93
CA GLY A 755 37.71 -3.10 -4.07
C GLY A 755 36.93 -4.37 -4.40
N PHE A 756 35.71 -4.18 -4.90
CA PHE A 756 34.85 -5.26 -5.39
C PHE A 756 35.35 -5.82 -6.75
N PRO A 757 34.97 -7.05 -7.15
CA PRO A 757 35.46 -7.66 -8.39
C PRO A 757 35.17 -6.87 -9.66
N ASP A 758 34.17 -5.99 -9.67
CA ASP A 758 33.83 -5.15 -10.81
C ASP A 758 34.53 -3.78 -10.80
N GLU A 759 35.58 -3.62 -9.98
CA GLU A 759 36.33 -2.38 -9.80
C GLU A 759 37.84 -2.51 -10.10
N TYR A 760 38.29 -3.71 -10.50
CA TYR A 760 39.69 -3.97 -10.88
C TYR A 760 39.79 -4.93 -12.08
N PRO A 761 40.91 -4.92 -12.85
CA PRO A 761 42.16 -4.20 -12.63
C PRO A 761 42.02 -2.68 -12.73
N GLU A 762 42.88 -1.96 -12.00
CA GLU A 762 43.01 -0.51 -12.15
C GLU A 762 43.46 -0.13 -13.57
N ALA A 763 42.95 0.99 -14.08
CA ALA A 763 43.26 1.49 -15.42
C ALA A 763 43.66 2.98 -15.37
N VAL A 764 44.69 3.36 -16.12
CA VAL A 764 45.04 4.77 -16.31
C VAL A 764 44.07 5.38 -17.31
N VAL A 765 43.28 6.36 -16.87
CA VAL A 765 42.24 7.02 -17.67
C VAL A 765 42.58 8.49 -17.86
N ALA A 766 42.30 9.02 -19.06
CA ALA A 766 42.53 10.41 -19.41
C ALA A 766 41.20 11.16 -19.59
N ILE A 767 41.02 12.24 -18.83
CA ILE A 767 39.96 13.21 -19.02
C ILE A 767 40.51 14.32 -19.92
N GLY A 768 40.11 14.30 -21.19
CA GLY A 768 40.74 15.11 -22.24
C GLY A 768 40.47 16.61 -22.18
N ARG A 769 39.44 17.06 -21.45
CA ARG A 769 39.10 18.49 -21.33
C ARG A 769 38.46 18.80 -19.98
N PRO A 770 38.67 20.02 -19.42
CA PRO A 770 37.95 20.45 -18.25
C PRO A 770 36.44 20.52 -18.52
N PHE A 771 35.64 20.32 -17.47
CA PHE A 771 34.19 20.44 -17.52
C PHE A 771 33.68 20.97 -16.17
N TYR A 772 32.44 21.47 -16.11
CA TYR A 772 31.81 21.78 -14.83
C TYR A 772 30.94 20.61 -14.38
N LEU A 773 30.90 20.34 -13.08
CA LEU A 773 29.99 19.37 -12.48
C LEU A 773 29.19 20.05 -11.37
N GLY A 774 27.90 19.71 -11.24
CA GLY A 774 27.09 20.17 -10.11
C GLY A 774 27.80 19.97 -8.77
N GLN A 775 27.91 21.03 -7.97
CA GLN A 775 28.49 20.99 -6.61
C GLN A 775 27.70 20.07 -5.68
N PHE A 776 26.41 19.89 -5.96
CA PHE A 776 25.45 19.00 -5.30
C PHE A 776 24.69 18.17 -6.34
N GLU A 777 24.05 17.09 -5.88
CA GLU A 777 23.00 16.37 -6.61
C GLU A 777 21.87 17.33 -7.00
N VAL A 778 21.19 17.04 -8.10
CA VAL A 778 20.00 17.81 -8.51
C VAL A 778 18.95 17.70 -7.41
N THR A 779 18.42 18.84 -6.96
CA THR A 779 17.44 18.90 -5.87
C THR A 779 16.00 18.73 -6.38
N ASN A 780 15.06 18.43 -5.49
CA ASN A 780 13.64 18.31 -5.84
C ASN A 780 13.08 19.61 -6.45
N ASP A 781 13.45 20.79 -5.94
CA ASP A 781 12.99 22.08 -6.50
C ASP A 781 13.58 22.39 -7.88
N GLN A 782 14.84 22.02 -8.14
CA GLN A 782 15.45 22.12 -9.46
C GLN A 782 14.75 21.18 -10.45
N TYR A 783 14.48 19.93 -10.04
CA TYR A 783 13.80 18.94 -10.87
C TYR A 783 12.34 19.31 -11.15
N ALA A 784 11.63 19.88 -10.17
CA ALA A 784 10.24 20.32 -10.32
C ALA A 784 10.04 21.41 -11.39
N LEU A 785 11.10 22.16 -11.76
CA LEU A 785 11.07 23.08 -12.91
C LEU A 785 10.97 22.36 -14.27
N TYR A 786 11.37 21.09 -14.33
CA TYR A 786 11.24 20.22 -15.49
C TYR A 786 9.96 19.38 -15.41
N ASP A 787 9.72 18.73 -14.28
CA ASP A 787 8.53 17.90 -14.02
C ASP A 787 7.95 18.19 -12.64
N SER A 788 6.96 19.06 -12.60
CA SER A 788 6.30 19.50 -11.37
C SER A 788 5.43 18.42 -10.71
N LYS A 789 5.24 17.26 -11.37
CA LYS A 789 4.44 16.15 -10.84
C LYS A 789 5.30 15.06 -10.21
N HIS A 790 6.63 15.17 -10.29
CA HIS A 790 7.53 14.21 -9.65
C HIS A 790 7.43 14.31 -8.14
N ASP A 791 7.39 13.15 -7.49
CA ASP A 791 7.40 13.02 -6.04
C ASP A 791 8.48 12.00 -5.66
N SER A 792 9.55 12.47 -5.01
CA SER A 792 10.56 11.58 -4.43
C SER A 792 10.00 10.76 -3.26
N ALA A 793 8.76 11.02 -2.82
CA ALA A 793 7.95 10.28 -1.87
C ALA A 793 8.59 10.16 -0.46
N TYR A 794 8.29 9.06 0.23
CA TYR A 794 8.69 8.80 1.62
C TYR A 794 9.61 7.58 1.71
N MET A 795 10.35 7.48 2.81
CA MET A 795 10.95 6.24 3.29
C MET A 795 10.10 5.67 4.41
N ASP A 796 9.54 4.49 4.18
CA ASP A 796 8.72 3.78 5.16
C ASP A 796 9.56 3.30 6.36
N ALA A 797 8.90 3.04 7.49
CA ALA A 797 9.51 2.31 8.60
C ALA A 797 9.26 0.81 8.40
N ARG A 798 10.27 -0.04 8.69
CA ARG A 798 10.05 -1.51 8.64
C ARG A 798 9.33 -2.05 9.88
N GLY A 799 9.46 -1.33 10.98
CA GLY A 799 8.75 -1.60 12.23
C GLY A 799 7.29 -1.18 12.16
N LYS A 800 6.55 -1.46 13.24
CA LYS A 800 5.14 -1.07 13.38
C LYS A 800 5.06 0.38 13.86
N ASP A 801 5.02 1.36 12.96
CA ASP A 801 4.66 2.74 13.28
C ASP A 801 3.29 3.11 12.70
N ARG A 802 2.49 3.84 13.48
CA ARG A 802 1.03 3.75 13.48
C ARG A 802 0.30 4.93 12.85
N PHE A 803 1.01 5.99 12.43
CA PHE A 803 0.37 7.29 12.20
C PHE A 803 0.95 8.16 11.08
N THR A 804 2.03 7.77 10.39
CA THR A 804 2.66 8.60 9.35
C THR A 804 2.96 7.80 8.09
N ARG A 805 3.14 8.48 6.95
CA ARG A 805 3.57 7.86 5.67
C ARG A 805 5.05 7.43 5.67
N GLY A 806 5.79 7.75 6.73
CA GLY A 806 7.25 7.59 6.81
C GLY A 806 7.98 8.93 6.80
N TYR A 807 9.30 8.89 6.54
CA TYR A 807 10.15 10.07 6.50
C TYR A 807 10.14 10.69 5.09
N PRO A 808 9.81 11.99 4.93
CA PRO A 808 9.79 12.62 3.62
C PRO A 808 11.20 12.73 3.06
N VAL A 809 11.35 12.34 1.80
CA VAL A 809 12.59 12.49 1.02
C VAL A 809 12.34 13.34 -0.24
N ASN A 810 11.29 14.17 -0.18
CA ASN A 810 10.84 15.06 -1.25
C ASN A 810 10.88 16.55 -0.86
N GLU A 811 11.60 16.93 0.19
CA GLU A 811 11.74 18.35 0.55
C GLU A 811 12.48 19.12 -0.55
N PRO A 812 12.19 20.42 -0.77
CA PRO A 812 12.68 21.19 -1.92
C PRO A 812 14.18 21.10 -2.17
N LYS A 813 14.99 21.15 -1.10
CA LYS A 813 16.46 21.16 -1.18
C LYS A 813 17.12 19.77 -1.02
N GLN A 814 16.34 18.71 -0.75
CA GLN A 814 16.88 17.34 -0.78
C GLN A 814 17.17 16.93 -2.23
N PRO A 815 18.13 16.00 -2.45
CA PRO A 815 18.36 15.39 -3.75
C PRO A 815 17.09 14.73 -4.29
N VAL A 816 16.85 14.88 -5.59
CA VAL A 816 15.81 14.13 -6.29
C VAL A 816 16.21 12.66 -6.41
N ILE A 817 15.29 11.76 -6.06
CA ILE A 817 15.46 10.30 -6.14
C ILE A 817 14.22 9.67 -6.77
N ARG A 818 14.22 8.34 -6.97
CA ARG A 818 13.16 7.63 -7.72
C ARG A 818 12.99 8.19 -9.13
N VAL A 819 14.09 8.64 -9.72
CA VAL A 819 14.18 9.03 -11.13
C VAL A 819 14.93 7.93 -11.88
N SER A 820 14.37 7.52 -13.01
CA SER A 820 15.07 6.62 -13.93
C SER A 820 16.22 7.34 -14.64
N TRP A 821 17.16 6.57 -15.19
CA TRP A 821 18.22 7.13 -16.03
C TRP A 821 17.66 7.92 -17.22
N HIS A 822 16.55 7.46 -17.82
CA HIS A 822 15.89 8.16 -18.92
C HIS A 822 15.34 9.53 -18.50
N GLN A 823 14.75 9.63 -17.31
CA GLN A 823 14.28 10.89 -16.74
C GLN A 823 15.43 11.84 -16.43
N ALA A 824 16.52 11.34 -15.83
CA ALA A 824 17.72 12.14 -15.55
C ALA A 824 18.34 12.72 -16.83
N MET A 825 18.48 11.91 -17.89
CA MET A 825 18.95 12.39 -19.20
C MET A 825 17.98 13.38 -19.86
N ALA A 826 16.67 13.21 -19.68
CA ALA A 826 15.68 14.15 -20.19
C ALA A 826 15.76 15.51 -19.47
N PHE A 827 16.00 15.51 -18.15
CA PHE A 827 16.30 16.71 -17.39
C PHE A 827 17.57 17.41 -17.91
N CYS A 828 18.67 16.69 -18.14
CA CYS A 828 19.88 17.29 -18.71
C CYS A 828 19.63 17.93 -20.09
N LYS A 829 18.82 17.29 -20.94
CA LYS A 829 18.43 17.84 -22.24
C LYS A 829 17.57 19.10 -22.10
N TRP A 830 16.64 19.12 -21.14
CA TRP A 830 15.86 20.30 -20.79
C TRP A 830 16.76 21.44 -20.29
N LEU A 831 17.70 21.14 -19.39
CA LEU A 831 18.63 22.11 -18.84
C LEU A 831 19.56 22.69 -19.91
N SER A 832 19.98 21.86 -20.88
CA SER A 832 20.78 22.34 -22.02
C SER A 832 20.06 23.44 -22.80
N ARG A 833 18.77 23.22 -23.09
CA ARG A 833 17.92 24.22 -23.77
C ARG A 833 17.71 25.47 -22.94
N ARG A 834 17.61 25.33 -21.62
CA ARG A 834 17.33 26.43 -20.70
C ARG A 834 18.55 27.31 -20.42
N SER A 835 19.72 26.69 -20.26
CA SER A 835 20.97 27.37 -19.91
C SER A 835 21.79 27.81 -21.12
N GLY A 836 21.56 27.20 -22.30
CA GLY A 836 22.39 27.42 -23.49
C GLY A 836 23.75 26.70 -23.44
N HIS A 837 24.02 25.90 -22.40
CA HIS A 837 25.20 25.04 -22.29
C HIS A 837 24.88 23.60 -22.70
N ASP A 838 25.91 22.80 -23.01
CA ASP A 838 25.75 21.36 -23.21
C ASP A 838 25.72 20.66 -21.86
N CYS A 839 24.54 20.20 -21.44
CA CYS A 839 24.32 19.52 -20.16
C CYS A 839 24.02 18.03 -20.36
N THR A 840 24.72 17.17 -19.63
CA THR A 840 24.58 15.71 -19.67
C THR A 840 24.85 15.11 -18.28
N LEU A 841 24.53 13.83 -18.07
CA LEU A 841 25.14 13.07 -16.97
C LEU A 841 26.65 12.88 -17.24
N PRO A 842 27.51 12.82 -16.21
CA PRO A 842 28.91 12.46 -16.39
C PRO A 842 29.04 11.01 -16.84
N THR A 843 30.14 10.69 -17.52
CA THR A 843 30.62 9.30 -17.62
C THR A 843 31.06 8.79 -16.24
N GLU A 844 31.19 7.48 -16.11
CA GLU A 844 31.70 6.81 -14.92
C GLU A 844 33.13 7.24 -14.61
N ALA A 845 33.98 7.39 -15.64
CA ALA A 845 35.33 7.91 -15.49
C ALA A 845 35.37 9.40 -15.10
N GLU A 846 34.57 10.26 -15.74
CA GLU A 846 34.46 11.67 -15.35
C GLU A 846 33.99 11.81 -13.91
N TRP A 847 33.03 10.98 -13.48
CA TRP A 847 32.54 10.96 -12.10
C TRP A 847 33.62 10.51 -11.11
N GLU A 848 34.35 9.41 -11.39
CA GLU A 848 35.38 8.91 -10.46
C GLU A 848 36.56 9.88 -10.34
N HIS A 849 36.98 10.49 -11.45
CA HIS A 849 38.00 11.54 -11.45
C HIS A 849 37.58 12.69 -10.53
N ALA A 850 36.35 13.18 -10.72
CA ALA A 850 35.76 14.26 -9.93
C ALA A 850 35.62 13.89 -8.45
N CYS A 851 35.20 12.66 -8.14
CA CYS A 851 35.05 12.14 -6.78
C CYS A 851 36.39 12.10 -6.04
N ARG A 852 37.43 11.54 -6.68
CA ARG A 852 38.78 11.40 -6.13
C ARG A 852 39.47 12.73 -5.91
N ALA A 853 39.25 13.71 -6.78
CA ALA A 853 39.92 15.01 -6.76
C ALA A 853 41.45 14.90 -6.55
N GLY A 854 42.07 13.94 -7.25
CA GLY A 854 43.51 13.67 -7.20
C GLY A 854 43.96 12.58 -6.23
N THR A 855 43.12 12.07 -5.32
CA THR A 855 43.54 11.07 -4.34
C THR A 855 43.50 9.62 -4.86
N ALA A 856 44.42 8.79 -4.35
CA ALA A 856 44.40 7.33 -4.55
C ALA A 856 43.62 6.59 -3.45
N THR A 857 43.25 7.29 -2.38
CA THR A 857 42.56 6.68 -1.22
C THR A 857 41.14 6.26 -1.57
N PRO A 858 40.55 5.30 -0.83
CA PRO A 858 39.17 4.85 -1.06
C PRO A 858 38.13 5.96 -0.93
N TRP A 859 38.42 7.02 -0.16
CA TRP A 859 37.60 8.22 -0.05
C TRP A 859 38.47 9.46 -0.21
N ALA A 860 37.92 10.57 -0.71
CA ALA A 860 38.64 11.85 -0.86
C ALA A 860 39.10 12.44 0.48
N PHE A 861 38.44 12.04 1.58
CA PHE A 861 38.76 12.43 2.95
C PHE A 861 39.66 11.43 3.70
N GLY A 862 40.38 10.58 2.96
CA GLY A 862 41.43 9.70 3.49
C GLY A 862 41.02 8.22 3.62
N SER A 863 41.71 7.48 4.49
CA SER A 863 41.52 6.03 4.67
C SER A 863 41.80 5.60 6.11
N GLY A 864 41.30 4.43 6.54
CA GLY A 864 41.63 3.84 7.84
C GLY A 864 41.17 4.67 9.04
N LYS A 865 41.96 4.67 10.13
CA LYS A 865 41.62 5.32 11.41
C LYS A 865 41.71 6.85 11.40
N SER A 866 42.36 7.46 10.40
CA SER A 866 42.53 8.91 10.30
C SER A 866 41.32 9.62 9.66
N ARG A 867 40.30 8.87 9.28
CA ARG A 867 39.10 9.36 8.59
C ARG A 867 38.12 10.00 9.59
N PRO A 868 37.52 11.17 9.29
CA PRO A 868 36.50 11.75 10.15
C PRO A 868 35.27 10.86 10.29
N ASN A 869 34.64 10.89 11.46
CA ASN A 869 33.52 10.00 11.81
C ASN A 869 32.14 10.54 11.40
N ASN A 870 32.13 11.48 10.45
CA ASN A 870 30.99 12.25 9.99
C ASN A 870 31.31 12.94 8.65
N ALA A 871 32.04 12.26 7.76
CA ALA A 871 32.60 12.85 6.54
C ALA A 871 31.64 12.84 5.35
N ALA A 872 30.61 12.01 5.37
CA ALA A 872 29.53 11.91 4.37
C ALA A 872 28.30 11.24 4.99
N ASN A 873 27.14 11.38 4.34
CA ASN A 873 25.90 10.73 4.77
C ASN A 873 25.89 9.24 4.36
N PHE A 874 25.99 8.35 5.35
CA PHE A 874 26.05 6.90 5.21
C PHE A 874 25.04 6.23 6.14
N SER A 875 24.90 4.93 6.00
CA SER A 875 24.04 4.17 6.92
C SER A 875 24.67 4.10 8.30
N ASP A 876 24.10 4.85 9.25
CA ASP A 876 24.57 4.98 10.62
C ASP A 876 23.55 4.47 11.66
N GLY A 877 23.86 4.62 12.95
CA GLY A 877 23.00 4.13 14.03
C GLY A 877 21.55 4.66 14.02
N SER A 878 21.29 5.79 13.35
CA SER A 878 19.95 6.38 13.22
C SER A 878 19.00 5.55 12.34
N LEU A 879 19.53 4.71 11.44
CA LEU A 879 18.73 3.76 10.67
C LEU A 879 18.42 2.49 11.45
N SER A 880 19.28 2.10 12.41
CA SER A 880 19.01 0.95 13.28
C SER A 880 17.72 1.16 14.07
N SER A 881 17.48 2.36 14.59
CA SER A 881 16.27 2.70 15.33
C SER A 881 15.04 2.80 14.44
N TRP A 882 15.22 2.87 13.12
CA TRP A 882 14.18 2.83 12.09
C TRP A 882 13.98 1.43 11.50
N ASN A 883 14.64 0.42 12.08
CA ASN A 883 14.68 -0.98 11.61
C ASN A 883 15.10 -1.12 10.15
N TRP A 884 16.05 -0.30 9.70
CA TRP A 884 16.45 -0.24 8.30
C TRP A 884 17.91 -0.64 8.07
N GLY A 885 18.18 -1.23 6.90
CA GLY A 885 19.50 -1.26 6.28
C GLY A 885 20.62 -1.98 7.05
N ARG A 886 21.85 -1.68 6.65
CA ARG A 886 23.09 -2.17 7.28
C ARG A 886 23.78 -1.00 7.95
N VAL A 887 23.96 -1.05 9.25
CA VAL A 887 24.57 0.06 10.00
C VAL A 887 26.08 -0.07 10.00
N GLU A 888 26.77 1.03 9.67
CA GLU A 888 28.21 1.15 9.83
C GLU A 888 28.56 1.29 11.33
N PRO A 889 29.38 0.38 11.89
CA PRO A 889 29.74 0.45 13.30
C PRO A 889 30.53 1.72 13.63
N ASN A 890 30.19 2.33 14.77
CA ASN A 890 30.87 3.51 15.30
C ASN A 890 30.89 4.73 14.36
N TYR A 891 29.95 4.84 13.41
CA TYR A 891 29.82 5.99 12.52
C TYR A 891 28.57 6.82 12.86
N HIS A 892 28.68 8.15 12.81
CA HIS A 892 27.58 9.07 13.15
C HIS A 892 27.65 10.36 12.33
N ASP A 893 26.85 10.47 11.28
CA ASP A 893 26.83 11.66 10.42
C ASP A 893 25.70 12.65 10.76
N GLY A 894 24.76 12.22 11.62
CA GLY A 894 23.65 13.03 12.10
C GLY A 894 22.53 13.25 11.09
N ALA A 895 22.44 12.40 10.06
CA ALA A 895 21.33 12.30 9.12
C ALA A 895 20.75 10.88 9.16
N ARG A 896 19.42 10.76 8.96
CA ARG A 896 18.76 9.44 8.88
C ARG A 896 18.63 8.96 7.44
N PHE A 897 18.22 9.86 6.55
CA PHE A 897 18.02 9.62 5.12
C PHE A 897 18.73 10.72 4.33
N SER A 898 18.32 10.98 3.09
CA SER A 898 18.85 12.08 2.29
C SER A 898 18.62 13.43 2.95
N ILE A 899 19.57 14.35 2.81
CA ILE A 899 19.50 15.71 3.34
C ILE A 899 19.93 16.72 2.25
N PRO A 900 19.62 18.02 2.41
CA PRO A 900 20.16 19.05 1.54
C PRO A 900 21.69 18.98 1.45
N GLY A 901 22.21 19.16 0.23
CA GLY A 901 23.64 19.05 -0.05
C GLY A 901 24.47 20.10 0.69
N GLY A 902 25.74 19.76 0.95
CA GLY A 902 26.71 20.72 1.51
C GLY A 902 26.91 20.68 3.02
N ARG A 903 26.28 19.74 3.72
CA ARG A 903 26.49 19.55 5.18
C ARG A 903 27.92 19.08 5.51
N TYR A 904 28.52 18.27 4.64
CA TYR A 904 29.85 17.70 4.84
C TYR A 904 30.91 18.43 4.03
N LYS A 905 32.18 18.30 4.44
CA LYS A 905 33.30 18.99 3.76
C LYS A 905 33.40 18.56 2.29
N PRO A 906 33.64 19.50 1.36
CA PRO A 906 33.87 19.15 -0.03
C PRO A 906 35.25 18.49 -0.22
N ASN A 907 35.42 17.83 -1.36
CA ASN A 907 36.74 17.39 -1.81
C ASN A 907 37.61 18.57 -2.32
N ALA A 908 38.84 18.29 -2.77
CA ALA A 908 39.79 19.32 -3.18
C ALA A 908 39.33 20.20 -4.37
N TRP A 909 38.27 19.81 -5.08
CA TRP A 909 37.69 20.57 -6.20
C TRP A 909 36.34 21.21 -5.86
N GLY A 910 35.92 21.22 -4.59
CA GLY A 910 34.70 21.90 -4.16
C GLY A 910 33.41 21.10 -4.42
N LEU A 911 33.51 19.79 -4.66
CA LEU A 911 32.35 18.92 -4.77
C LEU A 911 32.00 18.33 -3.40
N HIS A 912 30.73 18.42 -3.03
CA HIS A 912 30.19 17.83 -1.80
C HIS A 912 29.56 16.47 -2.09
N ASP A 913 29.30 15.69 -1.04
CA ASP A 913 28.43 14.50 -1.05
C ASP A 913 28.81 13.36 -2.02
N MET A 914 29.93 13.46 -2.76
CA MET A 914 30.41 12.48 -3.75
C MET A 914 30.58 11.04 -3.23
N HIS A 915 30.57 10.83 -1.92
CA HIS A 915 30.73 9.52 -1.29
C HIS A 915 29.44 8.97 -0.68
N GLY A 916 28.42 9.79 -0.43
CA GLY A 916 27.24 9.44 0.36
C GLY A 916 26.00 10.23 -0.06
N ASN A 917 25.02 10.36 0.84
CA ASN A 917 23.73 11.02 0.58
C ASN A 917 22.87 10.21 -0.41
N VAL A 918 23.06 10.36 -1.72
CA VAL A 918 22.42 9.49 -2.72
C VAL A 918 23.44 9.01 -3.76
N ALA A 919 23.28 7.76 -4.22
CA ALA A 919 24.09 7.28 -5.33
C ALA A 919 23.64 7.98 -6.63
N GLU A 920 24.49 8.04 -7.65
CA GLU A 920 24.27 8.91 -8.81
C GLU A 920 24.28 8.17 -10.14
N TRP A 921 23.27 8.40 -10.98
CA TRP A 921 23.29 7.96 -12.37
C TRP A 921 24.45 8.57 -13.16
N THR A 922 25.14 7.72 -13.92
CA THR A 922 26.09 8.14 -14.97
C THR A 922 25.52 7.80 -16.34
N ARG A 923 26.08 8.38 -17.41
CA ARG A 923 25.67 8.01 -18.78
C ARG A 923 26.24 6.66 -19.24
N SER A 924 27.16 6.07 -18.47
CA SER A 924 27.92 4.89 -18.86
C SER A 924 27.09 3.60 -18.87
N VAL A 925 27.32 2.75 -19.88
CA VAL A 925 26.81 1.37 -19.88
C VAL A 925 27.59 0.54 -18.87
N TYR A 926 26.92 -0.29 -18.07
CA TYR A 926 27.61 -1.19 -17.13
C TYR A 926 28.33 -2.30 -17.90
N ARG A 927 29.66 -2.36 -17.75
CA ARG A 927 30.54 -3.36 -18.36
C ARG A 927 31.46 -4.00 -17.31
N PRO A 928 31.82 -5.28 -17.48
CA PRO A 928 32.88 -5.91 -16.69
C PRO A 928 34.22 -5.19 -16.87
N TYR A 929 35.09 -5.27 -15.86
CA TYR A 929 36.47 -4.79 -15.98
C TYR A 929 37.33 -5.80 -16.77
N PRO A 930 38.45 -5.38 -17.40
CA PRO A 930 39.11 -4.07 -17.31
C PRO A 930 38.28 -2.93 -17.92
N TYR A 931 38.36 -1.75 -17.31
CA TYR A 931 37.69 -0.55 -17.82
C TYR A 931 38.20 -0.18 -19.23
N SER A 932 37.28 0.22 -20.10
CA SER A 932 37.58 0.73 -21.44
C SER A 932 36.64 1.87 -21.83
N ALA A 933 37.22 3.06 -22.01
CA ALA A 933 36.50 4.26 -22.44
C ALA A 933 35.78 4.07 -23.79
N ALA A 934 36.29 3.22 -24.68
CA ALA A 934 35.68 2.94 -25.97
C ALA A 934 34.30 2.27 -25.89
N THR A 935 33.98 1.66 -24.74
CA THR A 935 32.74 0.89 -24.53
C THR A 935 31.78 1.55 -23.56
N GLU A 936 32.12 2.75 -23.11
CA GLU A 936 31.43 3.48 -22.06
C GLU A 936 30.20 4.23 -22.59
N ASP A 937 30.32 4.81 -23.79
CA ASP A 937 29.25 5.55 -24.47
C ASP A 937 28.40 4.63 -25.37
N GLY A 938 27.08 4.75 -25.28
CA GLY A 938 26.13 3.99 -26.09
C GLY A 938 24.74 3.89 -25.46
N ALA A 939 23.71 3.61 -26.28
CA ALA A 939 22.43 3.14 -25.78
C ALA A 939 22.61 1.69 -25.28
N PRO A 940 22.06 1.31 -24.11
CA PRO A 940 22.10 -0.09 -23.72
C PRO A 940 21.23 -0.87 -24.72
N ALA A 941 21.51 -2.15 -24.93
CA ALA A 941 20.50 -3.03 -25.51
C ALA A 941 19.20 -2.92 -24.68
N ARG A 942 18.04 -3.27 -25.24
CA ARG A 942 16.78 -3.27 -24.47
C ARG A 942 16.95 -4.12 -23.20
N GLY A 943 16.75 -3.53 -22.02
CA GLY A 943 17.02 -4.17 -20.72
C GLY A 943 18.47 -4.07 -20.22
N GLY A 944 19.34 -3.33 -20.90
CA GLY A 944 20.72 -3.12 -20.51
C GLY A 944 20.88 -2.24 -19.27
N LEU A 945 21.96 -2.48 -18.54
CA LEU A 945 22.24 -1.86 -17.25
C LEU A 945 23.08 -0.60 -17.41
N ARG A 946 22.80 0.38 -16.57
CA ARG A 946 23.56 1.63 -16.45
C ARG A 946 24.37 1.62 -15.16
N VAL A 947 25.53 2.28 -15.21
CA VAL A 947 26.37 2.46 -14.03
C VAL A 947 25.78 3.57 -13.16
N VAL A 948 25.67 3.26 -11.88
CA VAL A 948 25.45 4.23 -10.80
C VAL A 948 26.72 4.30 -9.95
N ARG A 949 27.12 5.49 -9.53
CA ARG A 949 28.35 5.73 -8.75
C ARG A 949 28.05 6.31 -7.36
N GLY A 950 29.03 6.25 -6.48
CA GLY A 950 28.92 6.71 -5.09
C GLY A 950 28.18 5.74 -4.18
N GLY A 951 27.88 6.20 -2.97
CA GLY A 951 27.05 5.51 -1.99
C GLY A 951 25.89 6.39 -1.57
N SER A 952 24.92 5.83 -0.84
CA SER A 952 23.81 6.60 -0.29
C SER A 952 23.77 6.55 1.25
N TRP A 953 22.81 7.27 1.81
CA TRP A 953 22.41 7.17 3.23
C TRP A 953 22.10 5.73 3.68
N ASN A 954 21.87 4.77 2.78
CA ASN A 954 21.59 3.36 3.09
C ASN A 954 22.82 2.45 2.94
N ASP A 955 23.96 3.01 2.56
CA ASP A 955 25.19 2.28 2.29
C ASP A 955 26.19 2.45 3.42
N THR A 956 26.90 1.38 3.72
CA THR A 956 28.04 1.42 4.63
C THR A 956 29.26 1.99 3.91
N LEU A 957 30.29 2.40 4.65
CA LEU A 957 31.47 3.07 4.08
C LEU A 957 32.11 2.30 2.93
N ARG A 958 32.16 0.96 3.06
CA ARG A 958 32.69 0.05 2.04
C ARG A 958 32.06 0.25 0.66
N PHE A 959 30.77 0.61 0.63
CA PHE A 959 30.00 0.83 -0.59
C PHE A 959 29.98 2.29 -1.05
N GLY A 960 30.51 3.23 -0.27
CA GLY A 960 30.69 4.65 -0.64
C GLY A 960 32.08 5.06 -1.10
N ARG A 961 32.93 4.10 -1.52
CA ARG A 961 34.28 4.41 -2.01
C ARG A 961 34.24 5.09 -3.37
N SER A 962 35.31 5.78 -3.75
CA SER A 962 35.45 6.43 -5.07
C SER A 962 35.22 5.47 -6.22
N ALA A 963 35.71 4.23 -6.11
CA ALA A 963 35.58 3.19 -7.13
C ALA A 963 34.25 2.41 -7.06
N SER A 964 33.39 2.66 -6.07
CA SER A 964 32.14 1.92 -5.90
C SER A 964 31.23 2.06 -7.11
N ARG A 965 30.79 0.93 -7.64
CA ARG A 965 29.83 0.85 -8.76
C ARG A 965 28.53 0.24 -8.33
N TRP A 966 27.42 0.62 -8.93
CA TRP A 966 26.13 -0.07 -8.83
C TRP A 966 25.55 -0.23 -10.24
N ARG A 967 24.62 -1.15 -10.41
CA ARG A 967 24.03 -1.41 -11.73
C ARG A 967 22.52 -1.58 -11.65
N TYR A 968 21.81 -0.83 -12.48
CA TYR A 968 20.36 -0.87 -12.55
C TYR A 968 19.90 -0.73 -14.02
N PRO A 969 18.73 -1.29 -14.39
CA PRO A 969 18.11 -1.03 -15.68
C PRO A 969 17.84 0.47 -15.87
N ALA A 970 18.02 0.98 -17.10
CA ALA A 970 17.87 2.41 -17.39
C ALA A 970 16.45 2.98 -17.15
N HIS A 971 15.44 2.13 -17.09
CA HIS A 971 14.04 2.51 -16.89
C HIS A 971 13.60 2.45 -15.42
N GLN A 972 14.41 1.87 -14.52
CA GLN A 972 14.02 1.66 -13.14
C GLN A 972 14.23 2.96 -12.31
N PRO A 973 13.19 3.48 -11.64
CA PRO A 973 13.35 4.50 -10.61
C PRO A 973 13.83 3.85 -9.31
N VAL A 974 15.03 4.20 -8.83
CA VAL A 974 15.62 3.57 -7.63
C VAL A 974 15.53 4.52 -6.44
N TYR A 975 15.08 4.00 -5.30
CA TYR A 975 14.76 4.75 -4.08
C TYR A 975 15.90 5.57 -3.47
N ASN A 976 17.16 5.25 -3.76
CA ASN A 976 18.35 5.93 -3.23
C ASN A 976 19.31 6.41 -4.31
N VAL A 977 18.83 6.53 -5.55
CA VAL A 977 19.63 6.99 -6.70
C VAL A 977 19.07 8.32 -7.20
N GLY A 978 19.90 9.34 -7.16
CA GLY A 978 19.70 10.64 -7.81
C GLY A 978 20.69 10.81 -8.97
N PHE A 979 21.10 12.06 -9.23
CA PHE A 979 22.09 12.37 -10.26
C PHE A 979 22.67 13.77 -10.12
N ARG A 980 23.83 13.98 -10.76
CA ARG A 980 24.45 15.30 -10.97
C ARG A 980 24.58 15.61 -12.45
N VAL A 981 24.64 16.90 -12.75
CA VAL A 981 24.81 17.37 -14.14
C VAL A 981 26.24 17.77 -14.40
N LEU A 982 26.80 17.21 -15.48
CA LEU A 982 27.99 17.70 -16.15
C LEU A 982 27.60 18.79 -17.16
N VAL A 983 28.26 19.94 -17.09
CA VAL A 983 28.04 21.10 -17.95
C VAL A 983 29.31 21.40 -18.73
N ARG A 984 29.19 21.40 -20.07
CA ARG A 984 30.22 21.91 -20.97
C ARG A 984 29.79 23.28 -21.46
N PRO A 985 30.52 24.36 -21.10
CA PRO A 985 30.18 25.69 -21.58
C PRO A 985 30.27 25.70 -23.11
N SER A 986 29.16 26.05 -23.77
CA SER A 986 29.17 26.37 -25.19
C SER A 986 30.20 27.47 -25.45
N ARG A 987 31.10 27.30 -26.42
CA ARG A 987 31.92 28.41 -26.91
C ARG A 987 30.96 29.51 -27.32
N VAL A 988 31.07 30.69 -26.71
CA VAL A 988 30.37 31.89 -27.17
C VAL A 988 30.76 32.09 -28.63
N VAL A 989 29.83 31.82 -29.55
CA VAL A 989 29.94 32.36 -30.91
C VAL A 989 29.71 33.85 -30.73
N ARG A 990 30.81 34.61 -30.66
CA ARG A 990 30.74 36.07 -30.82
C ARG A 990 30.03 36.31 -32.15
N ARG A 991 28.80 36.82 -32.11
CA ARG A 991 28.20 37.48 -33.26
C ARG A 991 28.82 38.85 -33.43
#